data_AF-A0A409WCN0-F1
#
_entry.id   AF-A0A409WCN0-F1
#
_cell.length_a   1.000
_cell.length_b   1.000
_cell.length_c   1.000
_cell.angle_alpha   90.00
_cell.angle_beta   90.00
_cell.angle_gamma   90.00
#
_symmetry.space_group_name_H-M   'P 1'
#
loop_
_entity.id
_entity.type
_entity.pdbx_description
1 polymer ?
#
loop_
_entity_poly.entity_id
_entity_poly.type
_entity_poly.pdbx_seq_one_letter_code
_entity_poly.pdbx_strand_id
1 'polypeptide(L)'
;MPISRALLEQVKKLIPPLDGSLHKGQSGQCIPTINLPTGTIKINGRRLGRVGVLGGALDYTGAPFFASMSALRVGADLSHVICSPTAAGAIKSYAPDLIVHPILDPDTPPEKVKPDLESLLSRLHAIIVGPGLGREDYMQTYAKLAISIAKERGMFVVIDADALFLVGKDTSIIKGYRRAVLTPNVVEFKRLSEQVGVNPNTPVQHRASEVSRKLGGITVLQKGPTDIISTDSTGEAADLTVSHLEGADAQFEQAKETVEVDVPGGLKRCGGQGDVLSGAVGTFMAWGKCYEDGAFGDRKVPASRIPLLASIGGSILTRTVSRMAFLERGRSVITEDMIPKLGQAFEEVYGDNHKEGKLDLSYCIMPPQWEVLSSQKRKALQDSIPQDWIIPYIPIKDQPNVLDVPEKSGLLTPRELQITNTEDVEVILGKLRTAEWTSEETTRAFYKRAIVAHQLTNCLTEIFVERALERARHLDEILAKTGKVVGPLHGLPVSLKDQFTMKGLETVMGYVAGIGEFAEKDSVIVEILYQCGAVPFVRTNVPQTLMWGETYNHVYGRTLNPYNRSLTPGGSSGGEGALLAMKGSPLGIGTDIGGSLRIPSVFCGLYTLRPSYARLPYYGSKNTMMGQESITSVLGPMTNSLSGIQAFMKAVLDTRPWDMDPMVVRKPWDEEEWNLCEHGGVGAQLCFAVMWDNGVVRPHPPLIRAMKIVKAALEKAGHKVIDWECHRHLEIYKNAESIFAADGNHDYKAECAKSGEPLIKSMVPSHDEEVAAGYEYEPPMSMVKTFLGDPPEHVSAYELFKLHEEKRELRKSHLDHWQKTVSRTGTGRPVDAIISPAVAYTAVPHGLNTDSFYTTLCNAMDYTTSAFPVTFVDPTLDVPHEPHEFYNHEDKAIYELYESHLFDGCPVGLQLIGMTLEEEAILRMTYIVDEALQQWKAKEQ
;
A
#
# COMPACT_ATOMS: atom_id res chain seq x y z
N MET A 1 2.69 30.39 -11.16
CA MET A 1 4.10 30.10 -11.49
C MET A 1 4.75 29.66 -10.18
N PRO A 2 5.43 28.50 -10.10
CA PRO A 2 5.82 27.95 -8.80
C PRO A 2 6.73 28.91 -8.04
N ILE A 3 6.49 29.05 -6.74
CA ILE A 3 7.27 29.91 -5.85
C ILE A 3 8.73 29.51 -5.93
N SER A 4 9.57 30.44 -6.39
CA SER A 4 10.98 30.14 -6.62
C SER A 4 11.66 29.72 -5.32
N ARG A 5 12.58 28.75 -5.41
CA ARG A 5 13.38 28.32 -4.25
C ARG A 5 14.05 29.50 -3.55
N ALA A 6 14.62 30.43 -4.31
CA ALA A 6 15.25 31.64 -3.77
C ALA A 6 14.30 32.52 -2.93
N LEU A 7 12.99 32.47 -3.17
CA LEU A 7 11.97 33.16 -2.39
C LEU A 7 11.56 32.34 -1.15
N LEU A 8 11.43 31.01 -1.26
CA LEU A 8 11.16 30.16 -0.09
C LEU A 8 12.31 30.19 0.92
N GLU A 9 13.58 30.16 0.47
CA GLU A 9 14.75 30.30 1.35
C GLU A 9 14.74 31.67 2.08
N GLN A 10 14.22 32.74 1.44
CA GLN A 10 14.02 34.04 2.12
C GLN A 10 12.89 34.00 3.15
N VAL A 11 11.83 33.22 2.93
CA VAL A 11 10.80 32.98 3.96
C VAL A 11 11.39 32.17 5.12
N LYS A 12 12.16 31.12 4.85
CA LYS A 12 12.86 30.32 5.87
C LYS A 12 13.78 31.17 6.75
N LYS A 13 14.43 32.22 6.22
CA LYS A 13 15.23 33.17 7.03
C LYS A 13 14.44 33.89 8.12
N LEU A 14 13.12 34.02 7.99
CA LEU A 14 12.26 34.63 9.02
C LEU A 14 11.82 33.63 10.09
N ILE A 15 12.11 32.33 9.94
CA ILE A 15 11.76 31.30 10.91
C ILE A 15 12.90 31.19 11.94
N PRO A 16 12.61 31.21 13.26
CA PRO A 16 13.64 31.02 14.27
C PRO A 16 14.18 29.57 14.23
N PRO A 17 15.45 29.33 14.61
CA PRO A 17 16.01 27.97 14.62
C PRO A 17 15.24 27.07 15.60
N LEU A 18 14.80 25.90 15.10
CA LEU A 18 14.01 24.91 15.83
C LEU A 18 14.85 23.74 16.38
N ASP A 19 16.18 23.92 16.41
CA ASP A 19 17.20 22.92 16.74
C ASP A 19 17.52 22.80 18.25
N GLY A 20 16.82 23.56 19.11
CA GLY A 20 17.08 23.60 20.55
C GLY A 20 18.33 24.39 20.95
N SER A 21 18.99 25.11 20.04
CA SER A 21 20.08 26.06 20.34
C SER A 21 19.64 27.24 21.22
N LEU A 22 18.32 27.42 21.37
CA LEU A 22 17.64 28.44 22.14
C LEU A 22 17.32 27.93 23.57
N HIS A 23 17.81 28.65 24.59
CA HIS A 23 17.94 28.14 25.96
C HIS A 23 16.66 28.22 26.84
N LYS A 24 16.68 27.54 27.99
CA LYS A 24 15.52 27.34 28.89
C LYS A 24 14.74 28.63 29.19
N GLY A 25 13.43 28.54 28.98
CA GLY A 25 12.52 29.69 28.84
C GLY A 25 11.78 29.68 27.50
N GLN A 26 12.20 28.80 26.57
CA GLN A 26 11.71 28.71 25.19
C GLN A 26 11.02 27.37 24.84
N SER A 27 10.97 26.39 25.76
CA SER A 27 10.05 25.23 25.73
C SER A 27 10.10 24.43 27.06
N GLY A 28 8.98 23.80 27.43
CA GLY A 28 8.78 23.16 28.74
C GLY A 28 8.79 21.62 28.74
N GLN A 29 9.93 21.05 29.13
CA GLN A 29 10.18 19.80 29.87
C GLN A 29 9.61 18.41 29.44
N CYS A 30 10.57 17.50 29.18
CA CYS A 30 10.57 16.03 29.34
C CYS A 30 12.05 15.55 29.41
N ILE A 31 12.51 14.49 30.12
CA ILE A 31 11.95 13.80 31.32
C ILE A 31 12.90 13.97 32.55
N PRO A 32 13.84 13.07 33.02
CA PRO A 32 14.16 13.05 34.47
C PRO A 32 15.65 13.19 34.91
N THR A 33 15.81 13.61 36.18
CA THR A 33 16.93 13.37 37.14
C THR A 33 18.39 13.70 36.76
N ILE A 34 18.96 14.71 37.44
CA ILE A 34 20.12 14.62 38.37
C ILE A 34 20.31 16.00 39.07
N ASN A 35 20.83 16.02 40.30
CA ASN A 35 20.95 17.22 41.17
C ASN A 35 22.30 17.95 41.06
N LEU A 36 22.35 19.17 41.65
CA LEU A 36 23.54 20.01 42.01
C LEU A 36 23.98 21.07 40.94
N PRO A 37 24.71 22.16 41.30
CA PRO A 37 24.00 23.42 41.63
C PRO A 37 24.57 24.72 41.00
N THR A 38 23.73 25.77 40.99
CA THR A 38 24.05 27.22 40.95
C THR A 38 25.38 27.70 40.32
N GLY A 39 25.31 28.27 39.11
CA GLY A 39 26.37 29.08 38.50
C GLY A 39 25.85 29.93 37.33
N THR A 40 26.18 31.23 37.30
CA THR A 40 25.53 32.23 36.42
C THR A 40 26.15 32.32 35.02
N ILE A 41 25.35 32.14 33.95
CA ILE A 41 25.71 32.55 32.58
C ILE A 41 24.50 33.24 31.93
N LYS A 42 24.71 34.42 31.31
CA LYS A 42 23.69 35.19 30.59
C LYS A 42 23.95 35.17 29.09
N ILE A 43 22.95 34.76 28.29
CA ILE A 43 22.72 35.28 26.94
C ILE A 43 21.21 35.54 26.75
N ASN A 44 20.84 36.82 26.70
CA ASN A 44 19.58 37.42 26.21
C ASN A 44 18.28 36.57 26.17
N GLY A 45 17.72 36.20 27.34
CA GLY A 45 16.42 35.53 27.45
C GLY A 45 15.22 36.36 26.95
N ARG A 46 15.01 36.37 25.63
CA ARG A 46 13.88 37.02 24.93
C ARG A 46 12.95 35.96 24.36
N ARG A 47 11.65 36.06 24.69
CA ARG A 47 10.58 35.29 24.03
C ARG A 47 10.48 35.70 22.56
N LEU A 48 10.31 34.75 21.64
CA LEU A 48 10.20 34.96 20.19
C LEU A 48 8.72 34.95 19.77
N GLY A 49 8.34 35.71 18.74
CA GLY A 49 7.03 35.52 18.11
C GLY A 49 5.79 35.90 18.94
N ARG A 50 5.88 36.75 19.98
CA ARG A 50 4.69 37.27 20.71
C ARG A 50 3.75 38.08 19.79
N VAL A 51 2.53 37.59 19.57
CA VAL A 51 1.48 38.18 18.71
C VAL A 51 0.33 38.76 19.54
N GLY A 52 -0.28 39.85 19.08
CA GLY A 52 -1.59 40.31 19.58
C GLY A 52 -2.66 40.26 18.50
N VAL A 53 -3.91 40.02 18.89
CA VAL A 53 -5.10 40.05 18.03
C VAL A 53 -6.12 41.01 18.62
N LEU A 54 -6.38 42.12 17.94
CA LEU A 54 -7.42 43.09 18.31
C LEU A 54 -8.69 42.84 17.49
N GLY A 55 -9.74 42.45 18.20
CA GLY A 55 -11.05 42.09 17.65
C GLY A 55 -11.87 41.31 18.67
N GLY A 56 -13.07 40.87 18.28
CA GLY A 56 -14.06 40.29 19.19
C GLY A 56 -15.04 41.34 19.70
N ALA A 57 -16.04 41.61 18.87
CA ALA A 57 -17.32 42.23 19.24
C ALA A 57 -18.33 41.17 19.72
N LEU A 58 -19.51 41.63 20.19
CA LEU A 58 -20.58 40.78 20.75
C LEU A 58 -20.95 39.60 19.83
N ASP A 59 -21.09 39.85 18.53
CA ASP A 59 -21.56 38.87 17.54
C ASP A 59 -20.44 37.98 16.95
N TYR A 60 -19.17 38.31 17.18
CA TYR A 60 -18.02 37.72 16.45
C TYR A 60 -16.88 37.26 17.36
N THR A 61 -17.21 36.42 18.34
CA THR A 61 -16.26 35.90 19.35
C THR A 61 -15.25 34.87 18.80
N GLY A 62 -15.61 34.10 17.77
CA GLY A 62 -14.76 32.99 17.28
C GLY A 62 -13.56 33.40 16.43
N ALA A 63 -13.69 34.45 15.60
CA ALA A 63 -12.63 34.94 14.72
C ALA A 63 -11.30 35.31 15.46
N PRO A 64 -11.31 36.14 16.53
CA PRO A 64 -10.07 36.47 17.25
C PRO A 64 -9.45 35.27 17.98
N PHE A 65 -10.27 34.29 18.37
CA PHE A 65 -9.80 33.00 18.90
C PHE A 65 -9.07 32.21 17.83
N PHE A 66 -9.65 32.01 16.64
CA PHE A 66 -9.03 31.24 15.56
C PHE A 66 -7.71 31.85 15.08
N ALA A 67 -7.63 33.18 14.94
CA ALA A 67 -6.37 33.86 14.61
C ALA A 67 -5.30 33.66 15.69
N SER A 68 -5.68 33.76 16.97
CA SER A 68 -4.76 33.61 18.10
C SER A 68 -4.26 32.17 18.30
N MET A 69 -5.17 31.20 18.19
CA MET A 69 -4.85 29.78 18.30
C MET A 69 -3.98 29.33 17.11
N SER A 70 -4.25 29.86 15.92
CA SER A 70 -3.40 29.61 14.76
C SER A 70 -2.00 30.18 14.97
N ALA A 71 -1.88 31.40 15.52
CA ALA A 71 -0.57 31.97 15.82
C ALA A 71 0.26 31.08 16.78
N LEU A 72 -0.35 30.62 17.88
CA LEU A 72 0.30 29.67 18.81
C LEU A 72 0.70 28.36 18.12
N ARG A 73 -0.19 27.77 17.31
CA ARG A 73 0.04 26.49 16.63
C ARG A 73 1.06 26.55 15.49
N VAL A 74 1.34 27.75 14.95
CA VAL A 74 2.45 28.00 14.02
C VAL A 74 3.79 28.18 14.76
N GLY A 75 3.77 28.52 16.05
CA GLY A 75 4.98 28.65 16.89
C GLY A 75 5.22 30.06 17.45
N ALA A 76 4.17 30.84 17.71
CA ALA A 76 4.26 32.03 18.55
C ALA A 76 4.39 31.65 20.03
N ASP A 77 5.37 32.22 20.78
CA ASP A 77 5.52 31.95 22.22
C ASP A 77 4.29 32.38 23.05
N LEU A 78 3.54 33.37 22.58
CA LEU A 78 2.35 33.93 23.22
C LEU A 78 1.41 34.55 22.18
N SER A 79 0.10 34.37 22.36
CA SER A 79 -0.92 35.19 21.70
C SER A 79 -1.80 35.91 22.73
N HIS A 80 -1.99 37.21 22.52
CA HIS A 80 -2.81 38.09 23.35
C HIS A 80 -4.07 38.50 22.58
N VAL A 81 -5.26 38.30 23.13
CA VAL A 81 -6.52 38.77 22.53
C VAL A 81 -6.95 40.07 23.18
N ILE A 82 -7.22 41.12 22.40
CA ILE A 82 -7.67 42.43 22.85
C ILE A 82 -9.09 42.62 22.31
N CYS A 83 -10.09 42.52 23.19
CA CYS A 83 -11.49 42.42 22.78
C CYS A 83 -12.43 43.30 23.61
N SER A 84 -13.69 43.40 23.17
CA SER A 84 -14.76 43.97 23.98
C SER A 84 -15.01 43.10 25.23
N PRO A 85 -15.37 43.68 26.39
CA PRO A 85 -15.77 42.92 27.57
C PRO A 85 -16.86 41.86 27.29
N THR A 86 -17.76 42.14 26.34
CA THR A 86 -18.86 41.24 25.95
C THR A 86 -18.38 39.96 25.27
N ALA A 87 -17.31 40.02 24.49
CA ALA A 87 -16.72 38.86 23.79
C ALA A 87 -15.80 38.02 24.69
N ALA A 88 -15.23 38.63 25.73
CA ALA A 88 -14.14 38.05 26.52
C ALA A 88 -14.51 36.77 27.26
N GLY A 89 -15.77 36.64 27.72
CA GLY A 89 -16.25 35.44 28.40
C GLY A 89 -16.24 34.21 27.49
N ALA A 90 -16.74 34.37 26.26
CA ALA A 90 -16.74 33.30 25.27
C ALA A 90 -15.33 32.94 24.79
N ILE A 91 -14.47 33.93 24.52
CA ILE A 91 -13.10 33.67 24.05
C ILE A 91 -12.30 32.90 25.11
N LYS A 92 -12.45 33.24 26.39
CA LYS A 92 -11.80 32.53 27.51
C LYS A 92 -12.30 31.10 27.71
N SER A 93 -13.52 30.76 27.27
CA SER A 93 -14.03 29.39 27.38
C SER A 93 -13.57 28.47 26.24
N TYR A 94 -13.05 29.01 25.13
CA TYR A 94 -12.58 28.21 24.00
C TYR A 94 -11.18 27.60 24.21
N ALA A 95 -10.25 28.28 24.90
CA ALA A 95 -8.97 27.70 25.34
C ALA A 95 -8.33 28.47 26.51
N PRO A 96 -7.70 27.78 27.48
CA PRO A 96 -7.03 28.42 28.62
C PRO A 96 -5.70 29.09 28.26
N ASP A 97 -5.08 28.72 27.14
CA ASP A 97 -3.74 29.19 26.73
C ASP A 97 -3.72 30.64 26.21
N LEU A 98 -4.89 31.23 25.91
CA LEU A 98 -4.99 32.58 25.35
C LEU A 98 -5.05 33.65 26.46
N ILE A 99 -4.21 34.68 26.35
CA ILE A 99 -4.22 35.80 27.29
C ILE A 99 -5.22 36.86 26.80
N VAL A 100 -6.44 36.85 27.35
CA VAL A 100 -7.55 37.71 26.91
C VAL A 100 -7.69 38.99 27.76
N HIS A 101 -7.63 40.16 27.09
CA HIS A 101 -7.65 41.52 27.63
C HIS A 101 -8.99 42.22 27.26
N PRO A 102 -9.99 42.25 28.16
CA PRO A 102 -11.31 42.85 27.93
C PRO A 102 -11.28 44.38 28.12
N ILE A 103 -10.49 45.09 27.31
CA ILE A 103 -10.24 46.54 27.51
C ILE A 103 -10.94 47.44 26.49
N LEU A 104 -11.64 46.89 25.50
CA LEU A 104 -12.36 47.66 24.47
C LEU A 104 -13.80 47.96 24.90
N ASP A 105 -13.95 48.67 26.00
CA ASP A 105 -15.24 48.96 26.63
C ASP A 105 -15.96 50.13 25.91
N PRO A 106 -17.22 49.99 25.47
CA PRO A 106 -17.97 51.07 24.79
C PRO A 106 -18.23 52.30 25.66
N ASP A 107 -18.30 52.14 27.00
CA ASP A 107 -18.57 53.22 27.95
C ASP A 107 -17.28 53.96 28.38
N THR A 108 -16.11 53.48 27.95
CA THR A 108 -14.81 54.10 28.26
C THR A 108 -14.28 54.94 27.10
N PRO A 109 -13.87 56.20 27.31
CA PRO A 109 -13.21 57.00 26.27
C PRO A 109 -11.84 56.43 25.87
N PRO A 110 -11.46 56.45 24.57
CA PRO A 110 -10.19 55.90 24.08
C PRO A 110 -8.94 56.43 24.80
N GLU A 111 -8.97 57.67 25.27
CA GLU A 111 -7.88 58.32 26.01
C GLU A 111 -7.57 57.62 27.33
N LYS A 112 -8.56 56.97 27.96
CA LYS A 112 -8.38 56.21 29.19
C LYS A 112 -7.84 54.79 28.94
N VAL A 113 -8.13 54.20 27.78
CA VAL A 113 -7.62 52.87 27.38
C VAL A 113 -6.21 52.97 26.78
N LYS A 114 -5.84 54.14 26.22
CA LYS A 114 -4.53 54.38 25.60
C LYS A 114 -3.33 53.90 26.44
N PRO A 115 -3.21 54.18 27.75
CA PRO A 115 -2.06 53.72 28.55
C PRO A 115 -1.96 52.19 28.69
N ASP A 116 -3.09 51.51 28.88
CA ASP A 116 -3.13 50.04 28.98
C ASP A 116 -2.80 49.39 27.63
N LEU A 117 -3.32 49.96 26.55
CA LEU A 117 -3.06 49.52 25.18
C LEU A 117 -1.58 49.75 24.80
N GLU A 118 -0.99 50.90 25.15
CA GLU A 118 0.45 51.14 25.01
C GLU A 118 1.31 50.16 25.81
N SER A 119 0.94 49.89 27.06
CA SER A 119 1.60 48.92 27.94
C SER A 119 1.53 47.50 27.36
N LEU A 120 0.40 47.13 26.77
CA LEU A 120 0.24 45.83 26.11
C LEU A 120 1.04 45.75 24.79
N LEU A 121 0.89 46.71 23.88
CA LEU A 121 1.60 46.74 22.60
C LEU A 121 3.12 46.82 22.77
N SER A 122 3.62 47.49 23.82
CA SER A 122 5.07 47.51 24.14
C SER A 122 5.70 46.13 24.36
N ARG A 123 4.88 45.11 24.62
CA ARG A 123 5.30 43.73 24.86
C ARG A 123 5.11 42.84 23.64
N LEU A 124 4.50 43.30 22.55
CA LEU A 124 4.20 42.50 21.36
C LEU A 124 5.22 42.77 20.23
N HIS A 125 5.36 41.84 19.29
CA HIS A 125 6.21 42.02 18.11
C HIS A 125 5.40 42.35 16.85
N ALA A 126 4.22 41.76 16.73
CA ALA A 126 3.24 42.05 15.69
C ALA A 126 1.83 42.11 16.28
N ILE A 127 0.93 42.85 15.62
CA ILE A 127 -0.48 42.95 15.96
C ILE A 127 -1.35 42.68 14.73
N ILE A 128 -2.34 41.81 14.89
CA ILE A 128 -3.41 41.55 13.93
C ILE A 128 -4.62 42.37 14.37
N VAL A 129 -5.20 43.15 13.47
CA VAL A 129 -6.38 44.00 13.75
C VAL A 129 -7.47 43.62 12.76
N GLY A 130 -8.67 43.30 13.25
CA GLY A 130 -9.82 43.02 12.39
C GLY A 130 -10.61 41.72 12.63
N PRO A 131 -10.01 40.58 13.04
CA PRO A 131 -10.73 39.33 13.27
C PRO A 131 -11.88 39.49 14.26
N GLY A 132 -13.12 39.46 13.76
CA GLY A 132 -14.32 39.71 14.55
C GLY A 132 -14.44 41.11 15.17
N LEU A 133 -13.79 42.13 14.58
CA LEU A 133 -13.78 43.51 15.11
C LEU A 133 -15.17 44.16 15.18
N GLY A 134 -16.08 43.78 14.28
CA GLY A 134 -17.37 44.45 14.12
C GLY A 134 -17.25 45.80 13.40
N ARG A 135 -18.37 46.52 13.29
CA ARG A 135 -18.49 47.81 12.58
C ARG A 135 -19.00 48.95 13.45
N GLU A 136 -19.22 48.69 14.73
CA GLU A 136 -19.62 49.66 15.73
C GLU A 136 -18.55 50.75 15.89
N ASP A 137 -18.98 52.01 15.99
CA ASP A 137 -18.05 53.16 15.96
C ASP A 137 -17.01 53.13 17.09
N TYR A 138 -17.34 52.57 18.26
CA TYR A 138 -16.40 52.42 19.37
C TYR A 138 -15.28 51.42 19.06
N MET A 139 -15.60 50.24 18.51
CA MET A 139 -14.61 49.23 18.10
C MET A 139 -13.72 49.76 16.97
N GLN A 140 -14.31 50.46 16.02
CA GLN A 140 -13.58 51.10 14.91
C GLN A 140 -12.64 52.21 15.42
N THR A 141 -13.05 52.96 16.44
CA THR A 141 -12.21 53.99 17.11
C THR A 141 -11.04 53.35 17.86
N TYR A 142 -11.29 52.25 18.59
CA TYR A 142 -10.22 51.49 19.25
C TYR A 142 -9.23 50.87 18.26
N ALA A 143 -9.69 50.36 17.12
CA ALA A 143 -8.82 49.89 16.04
C ALA A 143 -7.94 51.02 15.47
N LYS A 144 -8.48 52.23 15.25
CA LYS A 144 -7.66 53.40 14.86
C LYS A 144 -6.58 53.70 15.89
N LEU A 145 -6.94 53.73 17.18
CA LEU A 145 -6.00 54.01 18.27
C LEU A 145 -4.87 52.97 18.33
N ALA A 146 -5.21 51.68 18.25
CA ALA A 146 -4.23 50.60 18.26
C ALA A 146 -3.28 50.64 17.05
N ILE A 147 -3.79 50.94 15.86
CA ILE A 147 -2.97 51.11 14.66
C ILE A 147 -2.05 52.33 14.81
N SER A 148 -2.50 53.45 15.39
CA SER A 148 -1.63 54.61 15.67
C SER A 148 -0.49 54.24 16.60
N ILE A 149 -0.78 53.62 17.75
CA ILE A 149 0.22 53.18 18.73
C ILE A 149 1.20 52.16 18.12
N ALA A 150 0.72 51.24 17.27
CA ALA A 150 1.56 50.27 16.58
C ALA A 150 2.50 50.95 15.57
N LYS A 151 2.02 51.95 14.83
CA LYS A 151 2.82 52.76 13.91
C LYS A 151 3.90 53.55 14.65
N GLU A 152 3.51 54.30 15.69
CA GLU A 152 4.41 55.07 16.57
C GLU A 152 5.54 54.24 17.20
N ARG A 153 5.37 52.91 17.26
CA ARG A 153 6.33 51.93 17.80
C ARG A 153 7.09 51.14 16.73
N GLY A 154 6.86 51.39 15.44
CA GLY A 154 7.46 50.61 14.35
C GLY A 154 7.08 49.12 14.36
N MET A 155 5.92 48.77 14.91
CA MET A 155 5.44 47.38 14.98
C MET A 155 4.93 46.88 13.63
N PHE A 156 5.01 45.58 13.41
CA PHE A 156 4.37 44.96 12.25
C PHE A 156 2.86 44.78 12.47
N VAL A 157 2.07 45.09 11.45
CA VAL A 157 0.59 45.12 11.55
C VAL A 157 -0.06 44.29 10.44
N VAL A 158 -0.94 43.34 10.80
CA VAL A 158 -1.85 42.68 9.86
C VAL A 158 -3.22 43.34 9.98
N ILE A 159 -3.80 43.76 8.86
CA ILE A 159 -5.16 44.31 8.78
C ILE A 159 -6.03 43.35 7.98
N ASP A 160 -7.02 42.75 8.65
CA ASP A 160 -7.92 41.75 8.07
C ASP A 160 -9.41 42.14 8.28
N ALA A 161 -10.31 41.42 7.61
CA ALA A 161 -11.76 41.49 7.80
C ALA A 161 -12.31 42.94 7.92
N ASP A 162 -13.03 43.29 8.99
CA ASP A 162 -13.65 44.61 9.13
C ASP A 162 -12.66 45.76 9.41
N ALA A 163 -11.39 45.49 9.74
CA ALA A 163 -10.37 46.54 9.76
C ALA A 163 -9.98 47.01 8.34
N LEU A 164 -10.24 46.20 7.30
CA LEU A 164 -10.09 46.64 5.90
C LEU A 164 -11.20 47.63 5.50
N PHE A 165 -12.37 47.59 6.14
CA PHE A 165 -13.42 48.60 5.94
C PHE A 165 -13.00 49.96 6.51
N LEU A 166 -12.28 49.95 7.63
CA LEU A 166 -11.70 51.13 8.26
C LEU A 166 -10.68 51.82 7.33
N VAL A 167 -9.71 51.07 6.81
CA VAL A 167 -8.71 51.55 5.83
C VAL A 167 -9.39 52.05 4.54
N GLY A 168 -10.47 51.38 4.12
CA GLY A 168 -11.26 51.79 2.95
C GLY A 168 -12.02 53.11 3.13
N LYS A 169 -12.46 53.44 4.35
CA LYS A 169 -13.04 54.76 4.68
C LYS A 169 -11.98 55.86 4.79
N ASP A 170 -10.81 55.52 5.32
CA ASP A 170 -9.76 56.48 5.68
C ASP A 170 -8.39 55.84 5.48
N THR A 171 -7.83 56.04 4.29
CA THR A 171 -6.53 55.45 3.92
C THR A 171 -5.36 56.03 4.71
N SER A 172 -5.51 57.24 5.28
CA SER A 172 -4.44 57.94 6.02
C SER A 172 -3.96 57.18 7.26
N ILE A 173 -4.84 56.33 7.81
CA ILE A 173 -4.57 55.45 8.95
C ILE A 173 -3.32 54.59 8.70
N ILE A 174 -3.12 54.09 7.48
CA ILE A 174 -2.05 53.14 7.17
C ILE A 174 -1.18 53.54 5.96
N LYS A 175 -1.57 54.54 5.16
CA LYS A 175 -0.82 55.02 3.99
C LYS A 175 0.66 55.29 4.32
N GLY A 176 1.56 54.78 3.48
CA GLY A 176 3.01 54.86 3.64
C GLY A 176 3.62 53.89 4.66
N TYR A 177 2.81 53.15 5.43
CA TYR A 177 3.31 52.24 6.48
C TYR A 177 3.67 50.87 5.90
N ARG A 178 4.89 50.74 5.38
CA ARG A 178 5.43 49.53 4.72
C ARG A 178 5.64 48.34 5.66
N ARG A 179 5.39 48.50 6.96
CA ARG A 179 5.36 47.43 7.97
C ARG A 179 3.98 46.77 8.11
N ALA A 180 3.03 47.07 7.23
CA ALA A 180 1.70 46.47 7.24
C ALA A 180 1.43 45.48 6.09
N VAL A 181 0.56 44.50 6.38
CA VAL A 181 -0.12 43.64 5.39
C VAL A 181 -1.61 43.95 5.43
N LEU A 182 -2.23 44.11 4.26
CA LEU A 182 -3.68 44.05 4.08
C LEU A 182 -4.03 42.66 3.53
N THR A 183 -4.98 41.94 4.14
CA THR A 183 -5.36 40.58 3.73
C THR A 183 -6.78 40.46 3.15
N PRO A 184 -7.20 41.28 2.16
CA PRO A 184 -8.59 41.27 1.69
C PRO A 184 -8.99 40.02 0.90
N ASN A 185 -10.21 39.53 1.15
CA ASN A 185 -10.88 38.59 0.24
C ASN A 185 -11.36 39.28 -1.04
N VAL A 186 -11.81 38.51 -2.04
CA VAL A 186 -12.25 39.04 -3.36
C VAL A 186 -13.24 40.21 -3.27
N VAL A 187 -14.19 40.19 -2.31
CA VAL A 187 -15.19 41.25 -2.13
C VAL A 187 -14.58 42.47 -1.42
N GLU A 188 -13.82 42.24 -0.36
CA GLU A 188 -13.08 43.29 0.37
C GLU A 188 -12.07 44.00 -0.53
N PHE A 189 -11.38 43.24 -1.39
CA PHE A 189 -10.36 43.73 -2.31
C PHE A 189 -10.98 44.59 -3.40
N LYS A 190 -12.12 44.18 -3.98
CA LYS A 190 -12.88 45.01 -4.93
C LYS A 190 -13.25 46.35 -4.31
N ARG A 191 -13.84 46.34 -3.10
CA ARG A 191 -14.23 47.55 -2.36
C ARG A 191 -13.02 48.45 -2.06
N LEU A 192 -11.93 47.88 -1.57
CA LEU A 192 -10.68 48.60 -1.28
C LEU A 192 -10.10 49.22 -2.56
N SER A 193 -10.04 48.47 -3.66
CA SER A 193 -9.58 48.90 -4.98
C SER A 193 -10.37 50.11 -5.51
N GLU A 194 -11.69 50.09 -5.36
CA GLU A 194 -12.57 51.21 -5.70
C GLU A 194 -12.29 52.42 -4.80
N GLN A 195 -12.16 52.22 -3.48
CA GLN A 195 -11.93 53.28 -2.49
C GLN A 195 -10.55 53.96 -2.62
N VAL A 196 -9.50 53.24 -3.00
CA VAL A 196 -8.20 53.85 -3.32
C VAL A 196 -8.14 54.44 -4.74
N GLY A 197 -9.20 54.30 -5.53
CA GLY A 197 -9.28 54.82 -6.90
C GLY A 197 -8.38 54.12 -7.91
N VAL A 198 -8.26 52.79 -7.83
CA VAL A 198 -7.67 51.96 -8.91
C VAL A 198 -8.66 51.86 -10.07
N ASN A 199 -8.16 51.93 -11.30
CA ASN A 199 -9.01 51.85 -12.49
C ASN A 199 -9.64 50.45 -12.61
N PRO A 200 -10.98 50.31 -12.75
CA PRO A 200 -11.62 49.01 -12.98
C PRO A 200 -11.07 48.24 -14.18
N ASN A 201 -10.55 48.95 -15.19
CA ASN A 201 -9.95 48.38 -16.39
C ASN A 201 -8.49 47.91 -16.20
N THR A 202 -7.85 48.17 -15.04
CA THR A 202 -6.53 47.61 -14.73
C THR A 202 -6.61 46.07 -14.75
N PRO A 203 -5.73 45.36 -15.47
CA PRO A 203 -5.73 43.89 -15.52
C PRO A 203 -5.65 43.27 -14.13
N VAL A 204 -6.37 42.17 -13.89
CA VAL A 204 -6.58 41.58 -12.56
C VAL A 204 -5.26 41.34 -11.83
N GLN A 205 -4.26 40.78 -12.53
CA GLN A 205 -2.91 40.49 -12.03
C GLN A 205 -2.10 41.73 -11.60
N HIS A 206 -2.50 42.94 -12.01
CA HIS A 206 -1.82 44.19 -11.65
C HIS A 206 -2.57 45.02 -10.60
N ARG A 207 -3.84 44.68 -10.30
CA ARG A 207 -4.65 45.47 -9.35
C ARG A 207 -4.04 45.50 -7.94
N ALA A 208 -3.54 44.37 -7.43
CA ALA A 208 -2.93 44.31 -6.10
C ALA A 208 -1.68 45.21 -5.99
N SER A 209 -0.82 45.20 -7.03
CA SER A 209 0.31 46.13 -7.17
C SER A 209 -0.15 47.59 -7.24
N GLU A 210 -1.22 47.90 -7.98
CA GLU A 210 -1.72 49.28 -8.06
C GLU A 210 -2.32 49.79 -6.74
N VAL A 211 -3.04 48.94 -5.99
CA VAL A 211 -3.51 49.25 -4.62
C VAL A 211 -2.31 49.51 -3.71
N SER A 212 -1.31 48.63 -3.71
CA SER A 212 -0.07 48.81 -2.92
C SER A 212 0.62 50.14 -3.24
N ARG A 213 0.77 50.47 -4.53
CA ARG A 213 1.39 51.71 -5.03
C ARG A 213 0.67 52.96 -4.57
N LYS A 214 -0.67 52.99 -4.65
CA LYS A 214 -1.49 54.13 -4.20
C LYS A 214 -1.51 54.29 -2.68
N LEU A 215 -1.32 53.20 -1.94
CA LEU A 215 -1.17 53.20 -0.49
C LEU A 215 0.28 53.42 -0.01
N GLY A 216 1.26 53.57 -0.91
CA GLY A 216 2.64 53.93 -0.56
C GLY A 216 3.58 52.75 -0.25
N GLY A 217 3.35 51.58 -0.86
CA GLY A 217 4.20 50.40 -0.70
C GLY A 217 3.80 49.47 0.44
N ILE A 218 2.53 49.46 0.82
CA ILE A 218 1.98 48.50 1.79
C ILE A 218 1.79 47.15 1.11
N THR A 219 2.12 46.04 1.77
CA THR A 219 1.89 44.71 1.21
C THR A 219 0.40 44.39 1.16
N VAL A 220 -0.08 43.91 0.01
CA VAL A 220 -1.47 43.49 -0.20
C VAL A 220 -1.49 42.00 -0.55
N LEU A 221 -2.09 41.18 0.31
CA LEU A 221 -2.38 39.76 0.12
C LEU A 221 -3.85 39.61 -0.28
N GLN A 222 -4.11 39.59 -1.58
CA GLN A 222 -5.45 39.35 -2.14
C GLN A 222 -5.77 37.85 -2.10
N LYS A 223 -6.70 37.45 -1.21
CA LYS A 223 -7.12 36.05 -1.00
C LYS A 223 -7.99 35.56 -2.16
N GLY A 224 -7.69 34.41 -2.78
CA GLY A 224 -8.38 33.93 -3.99
C GLY A 224 -8.17 32.45 -4.33
N PRO A 225 -8.59 32.00 -5.53
CA PRO A 225 -8.31 30.65 -6.04
C PRO A 225 -6.80 30.35 -6.05
N THR A 226 -6.01 31.33 -6.47
CA THR A 226 -4.61 31.56 -6.08
C THR A 226 -4.56 32.86 -5.27
N ASP A 227 -3.59 33.00 -4.36
CA ASP A 227 -3.43 34.26 -3.61
C ASP A 227 -2.43 35.17 -4.31
N ILE A 228 -2.78 36.44 -4.52
CA ILE A 228 -1.91 37.43 -5.17
C ILE A 228 -1.34 38.36 -4.12
N ILE A 229 -0.03 38.36 -3.96
CA ILE A 229 0.69 39.11 -2.93
C ILE A 229 1.54 40.18 -3.62
N SER A 230 1.37 41.45 -3.27
CA SER A 230 2.04 42.55 -3.98
C SER A 230 2.51 43.67 -3.06
N THR A 231 3.71 44.18 -3.35
CA THR A 231 4.32 45.35 -2.73
C THR A 231 4.91 46.24 -3.83
N ASP A 232 4.41 47.46 -4.00
CA ASP A 232 4.93 48.45 -4.95
C ASP A 232 5.12 49.80 -4.25
N SER A 233 6.39 50.15 -4.00
CA SER A 233 6.82 51.39 -3.34
C SER A 233 7.28 52.47 -4.34
N THR A 234 6.98 52.32 -5.64
CA THR A 234 7.40 53.27 -6.69
C THR A 234 6.46 54.46 -6.89
N GLY A 235 5.40 54.58 -6.07
CA GLY A 235 4.43 55.67 -6.13
C GLY A 235 4.78 56.85 -5.23
N GLU A 236 4.24 58.04 -5.55
CA GLU A 236 4.42 59.30 -4.80
C GLU A 236 3.97 59.23 -3.33
N ALA A 237 3.16 58.23 -2.96
CA ALA A 237 2.71 57.98 -1.59
C ALA A 237 3.74 57.25 -0.71
N ALA A 238 4.90 56.87 -1.26
CA ALA A 238 5.87 56.00 -0.59
C ALA A 238 6.87 56.80 0.25
N ASP A 239 6.71 56.75 1.57
CA ASP A 239 7.53 57.47 2.55
C ASP A 239 8.23 56.47 3.50
N LEU A 240 9.52 56.68 3.78
CA LEU A 240 10.32 55.84 4.69
C LEU A 240 10.21 56.30 6.16
N THR A 241 9.94 57.59 6.40
CA THR A 241 9.82 58.17 7.75
C THR A 241 8.61 57.58 8.49
N VAL A 242 7.46 57.49 7.81
CA VAL A 242 6.22 56.88 8.31
C VAL A 242 6.44 55.43 8.78
N SER A 243 7.40 54.71 8.17
CA SER A 243 7.70 53.31 8.49
C SER A 243 8.83 53.12 9.51
N HIS A 244 9.40 54.21 10.07
CA HIS A 244 10.63 54.18 10.87
C HIS A 244 11.82 53.51 10.13
N LEU A 245 12.04 53.92 8.86
CA LEU A 245 13.11 53.41 7.98
C LEU A 245 14.06 54.51 7.49
N GLU A 246 14.03 55.69 8.12
CA GLU A 246 14.78 56.89 7.72
C GLU A 246 16.32 56.75 7.78
N GLY A 247 16.85 55.78 8.54
CA GLY A 247 18.28 55.44 8.59
C GLY A 247 18.68 54.25 7.71
N ALA A 248 17.76 53.67 6.94
CA ALA A 248 18.03 52.55 6.03
C ALA A 248 18.40 53.04 4.63
N ASP A 249 19.09 52.20 3.85
CA ASP A 249 19.38 52.49 2.45
C ASP A 249 18.07 52.51 1.64
N ALA A 250 17.78 53.65 1.01
CA ALA A 250 16.54 53.86 0.26
C ALA A 250 16.42 52.96 -0.99
N GLN A 251 17.53 52.46 -1.55
CA GLN A 251 17.51 51.46 -2.63
C GLN A 251 17.21 50.06 -2.07
N PHE A 252 17.67 49.76 -0.85
CA PHE A 252 17.44 48.48 -0.18
C PHE A 252 16.00 48.31 0.32
N GLU A 253 15.36 49.41 0.74
CA GLU A 253 13.95 49.46 1.16
C GLU A 253 12.96 49.78 0.01
N GLN A 254 13.44 49.82 -1.25
CA GLN A 254 12.58 49.94 -2.42
C GLN A 254 12.18 48.56 -2.96
N ALA A 255 10.88 48.27 -2.93
CA ALA A 255 10.29 47.05 -3.47
C ALA A 255 9.27 47.35 -4.59
N LYS A 256 9.32 46.54 -5.65
CA LYS A 256 8.24 46.38 -6.64
C LYS A 256 8.16 44.91 -7.04
N GLU A 257 7.32 44.17 -6.34
CA GLU A 257 7.26 42.71 -6.44
C GLU A 257 5.80 42.24 -6.33
N THR A 258 5.43 41.31 -7.21
CA THR A 258 4.14 40.62 -7.19
C THR A 258 4.41 39.12 -7.28
N VAL A 259 3.83 38.37 -6.36
CA VAL A 259 3.99 36.92 -6.22
C VAL A 259 2.61 36.29 -6.21
N GLU A 260 2.42 35.25 -7.02
CA GLU A 260 1.24 34.40 -6.98
C GLU A 260 1.54 33.15 -6.17
N VAL A 261 0.69 32.82 -5.20
CA VAL A 261 0.74 31.57 -4.44
C VAL A 261 -0.30 30.62 -5.03
N ASP A 262 0.18 29.72 -5.90
CA ASP A 262 -0.61 28.72 -6.63
C ASP A 262 -0.71 27.35 -5.94
N VAL A 263 -0.09 27.21 -4.76
CA VAL A 263 -0.13 25.99 -3.92
C VAL A 263 -1.57 25.48 -3.75
N PRO A 264 -1.88 24.20 -4.02
CA PRO A 264 -3.25 23.68 -3.91
C PRO A 264 -3.82 23.78 -2.50
N GLY A 265 -5.06 24.29 -2.39
CA GLY A 265 -5.86 24.28 -1.16
C GLY A 265 -6.90 23.15 -1.13
N GLY A 266 -7.73 23.10 -0.10
CA GLY A 266 -8.87 22.18 -0.05
C GLY A 266 -9.96 22.52 -1.07
N LEU A 267 -10.65 21.51 -1.60
CA LEU A 267 -11.66 21.69 -2.67
C LEU A 267 -12.99 22.33 -2.19
N LYS A 268 -13.11 22.62 -0.88
CA LYS A 268 -14.25 23.32 -0.28
C LYS A 268 -13.75 24.43 0.63
N ARG A 269 -14.35 25.63 0.49
CA ARG A 269 -14.06 26.80 1.32
C ARG A 269 -14.43 26.54 2.79
N CYS A 270 -13.53 26.91 3.70
CA CYS A 270 -13.81 27.00 5.12
C CYS A 270 -14.15 28.45 5.53
N GLY A 271 -15.02 28.63 6.52
CA GLY A 271 -15.48 29.95 6.99
C GLY A 271 -14.37 30.79 7.62
N GLY A 272 -13.65 30.23 8.61
CA GLY A 272 -12.58 30.90 9.37
C GLY A 272 -11.17 30.73 8.78
N GLN A 273 -11.03 30.29 7.53
CA GLN A 273 -9.73 30.16 6.87
C GLN A 273 -8.97 31.49 6.76
N GLY A 274 -9.69 32.62 6.75
CA GLY A 274 -9.09 33.96 6.83
C GLY A 274 -8.40 34.22 8.16
N ASP A 275 -9.01 33.79 9.27
CA ASP A 275 -8.44 33.94 10.62
C ASP A 275 -7.17 33.10 10.78
N VAL A 276 -7.17 31.87 10.23
CA VAL A 276 -5.97 30.99 10.20
C VAL A 276 -4.82 31.66 9.44
N LEU A 277 -5.12 32.24 8.26
CA LEU A 277 -4.14 32.97 7.48
C LEU A 277 -3.58 34.17 8.24
N SER A 278 -4.46 34.99 8.83
CA SER A 278 -4.06 36.18 9.59
C SER A 278 -3.21 35.83 10.81
N GLY A 279 -3.54 34.74 11.51
CA GLY A 279 -2.71 34.18 12.58
C GLY A 279 -1.33 33.74 12.11
N ALA A 280 -1.25 32.99 11.00
CA ALA A 280 0.01 32.54 10.42
C ALA A 280 0.89 33.73 9.96
N VAL A 281 0.33 34.67 9.18
CA VAL A 281 1.05 35.88 8.72
C VAL A 281 1.52 36.71 9.92
N GLY A 282 0.69 36.88 10.95
CA GLY A 282 1.07 37.57 12.18
C GLY A 282 2.24 36.91 12.91
N THR A 283 2.32 35.57 12.94
CA THR A 283 3.46 34.84 13.50
C THR A 283 4.73 35.04 12.67
N PHE A 284 4.66 34.91 11.34
CA PHE A 284 5.82 35.20 10.48
C PHE A 284 6.29 36.66 10.59
N MET A 285 5.38 37.63 10.76
CA MET A 285 5.73 39.03 11.01
C MET A 285 6.34 39.23 12.41
N ALA A 286 5.87 38.51 13.42
CA ALA A 286 6.42 38.56 14.78
C ALA A 286 7.83 37.94 14.84
N TRP A 287 8.07 36.84 14.14
CA TRP A 287 9.44 36.31 13.96
C TRP A 287 10.30 37.23 13.09
N GLY A 288 9.74 37.85 12.05
CA GLY A 288 10.39 38.87 11.24
C GLY A 288 10.87 40.07 12.07
N LYS A 289 10.09 40.51 13.06
CA LYS A 289 10.52 41.50 14.05
C LYS A 289 11.71 41.01 14.87
N CYS A 290 11.67 39.76 15.33
CA CYS A 290 12.79 39.17 16.05
C CYS A 290 14.06 39.04 15.18
N TYR A 291 13.92 38.74 13.88
CA TYR A 291 15.01 38.75 12.90
C TYR A 291 15.59 40.17 12.70
N GLU A 292 14.73 41.17 12.49
CA GLU A 292 15.11 42.59 12.40
C GLU A 292 15.89 43.05 13.65
N ASP A 293 15.33 42.78 14.84
CA ASP A 293 15.96 43.07 16.13
C ASP A 293 17.22 42.21 16.37
N GLY A 294 17.53 41.24 15.50
CA GLY A 294 18.68 40.33 15.56
C GLY A 294 18.68 39.40 16.77
N ALA A 295 17.53 38.86 17.12
CA ALA A 295 17.43 37.70 18.00
C ALA A 295 17.97 36.42 17.31
N PHE A 296 17.87 36.35 15.98
CA PHE A 296 18.46 35.31 15.13
C PHE A 296 18.68 35.86 13.70
N GLY A 297 19.38 35.09 12.85
CA GLY A 297 19.56 35.41 11.43
C GLY A 297 20.62 36.48 11.13
N ASP A 298 20.76 36.83 9.85
CA ASP A 298 21.84 37.67 9.32
C ASP A 298 21.44 39.14 9.03
N ARG A 299 20.22 39.55 9.37
CA ARG A 299 19.64 40.90 9.10
C ARG A 299 19.76 41.40 7.64
N LYS A 300 19.89 40.50 6.66
CA LYS A 300 19.96 40.84 5.22
C LYS A 300 18.61 40.93 4.50
N VAL A 301 17.50 40.74 5.20
CA VAL A 301 16.15 41.01 4.65
C VAL A 301 15.75 42.45 5.04
N PRO A 302 15.41 43.34 4.08
CA PRO A 302 14.90 44.68 4.37
C PRO A 302 13.63 44.66 5.22
N ALA A 303 13.45 45.65 6.08
CA ALA A 303 12.32 45.67 7.01
C ALA A 303 10.97 45.85 6.28
N SER A 304 10.95 46.58 5.15
CA SER A 304 9.78 46.66 4.25
C SER A 304 9.49 45.39 3.45
N ARG A 305 10.45 44.44 3.36
CA ARG A 305 10.27 43.16 2.65
C ARG A 305 9.72 42.06 3.57
N ILE A 306 9.87 42.18 4.89
CA ILE A 306 9.32 41.22 5.88
C ILE A 306 7.81 40.99 5.68
N PRO A 307 6.95 42.01 5.52
CA PRO A 307 5.51 41.80 5.30
C PRO A 307 5.17 41.00 4.04
N LEU A 308 5.94 41.18 2.95
CA LEU A 308 5.79 40.39 1.72
C LEU A 308 6.12 38.92 1.97
N LEU A 309 7.28 38.63 2.58
CA LEU A 309 7.71 37.26 2.89
C LEU A 309 6.80 36.57 3.91
N ALA A 310 6.32 37.29 4.92
CA ALA A 310 5.36 36.78 5.90
C ALA A 310 4.00 36.45 5.27
N SER A 311 3.54 37.28 4.32
CA SER A 311 2.32 37.03 3.55
C SER A 311 2.45 35.77 2.69
N ILE A 312 3.59 35.59 2.01
CA ILE A 312 3.90 34.39 1.23
C ILE A 312 3.91 33.16 2.15
N GLY A 313 4.65 33.23 3.26
CA GLY A 313 4.80 32.10 4.18
C GLY A 313 3.48 31.65 4.82
N GLY A 314 2.67 32.61 5.27
CA GLY A 314 1.34 32.35 5.82
C GLY A 314 0.35 31.82 4.78
N SER A 315 0.39 32.31 3.53
CA SER A 315 -0.48 31.82 2.44
C SER A 315 -0.16 30.37 2.07
N ILE A 316 1.11 30.03 1.81
CA ILE A 316 1.53 28.64 1.53
C ILE A 316 1.05 27.70 2.65
N LEU A 317 1.34 28.07 3.89
CA LEU A 317 0.99 27.26 5.06
C LEU A 317 -0.52 27.05 5.18
N THR A 318 -1.31 28.12 5.09
CA THR A 318 -2.77 28.03 5.25
C THR A 318 -3.45 27.24 4.14
N ARG A 319 -2.91 27.32 2.91
CA ARG A 319 -3.41 26.55 1.77
C ARG A 319 -3.06 25.06 1.92
N THR A 320 -1.84 24.74 2.36
CA THR A 320 -1.42 23.38 2.71
C THR A 320 -2.30 22.78 3.82
N VAL A 321 -2.55 23.54 4.91
CA VAL A 321 -3.47 23.14 5.99
C VAL A 321 -4.88 22.86 5.48
N SER A 322 -5.42 23.73 4.62
CA SER A 322 -6.75 23.57 4.01
C SER A 322 -6.83 22.30 3.16
N ARG A 323 -5.78 21.98 2.40
CA ARG A 323 -5.66 20.75 1.62
C ARG A 323 -5.61 19.52 2.53
N MET A 324 -4.76 19.50 3.56
CA MET A 324 -4.62 18.39 4.50
C MET A 324 -5.92 18.09 5.25
N ALA A 325 -6.59 19.11 5.79
CA ALA A 325 -7.87 18.95 6.47
C ALA A 325 -8.96 18.43 5.52
N PHE A 326 -8.98 18.89 4.26
CA PHE A 326 -9.95 18.40 3.27
C PHE A 326 -9.70 16.93 2.89
N LEU A 327 -8.44 16.53 2.69
CA LEU A 327 -8.06 15.16 2.38
C LEU A 327 -8.41 14.19 3.53
N GLU A 328 -8.17 14.58 4.79
CA GLU A 328 -8.54 13.76 5.96
C GLU A 328 -10.06 13.61 6.11
N ARG A 329 -10.83 14.68 5.86
CA ARG A 329 -12.28 14.66 6.11
C ARG A 329 -13.11 14.15 4.93
N GLY A 330 -12.61 14.22 3.69
CA GLY A 330 -13.36 13.86 2.47
C GLY A 330 -14.60 14.72 2.19
N ARG A 331 -14.81 15.80 2.94
CA ARG A 331 -16.00 16.68 2.89
C ARG A 331 -15.66 18.13 3.22
N SER A 332 -16.68 19.00 3.30
CA SER A 332 -16.54 20.35 3.84
C SER A 332 -15.88 20.35 5.22
N VAL A 333 -14.92 21.26 5.43
CA VAL A 333 -14.12 21.39 6.67
C VAL A 333 -14.46 22.67 7.44
N ILE A 334 -14.35 22.62 8.77
CA ILE A 334 -14.47 23.78 9.67
C ILE A 334 -13.10 24.20 10.21
N THR A 335 -12.99 25.38 10.81
CA THR A 335 -11.69 25.93 11.27
C THR A 335 -11.02 25.04 12.31
N GLU A 336 -11.82 24.31 13.11
CA GLU A 336 -11.36 23.32 14.08
C GLU A 336 -10.75 22.06 13.44
N ASP A 337 -11.10 21.73 12.19
CA ASP A 337 -10.41 20.68 11.42
C ASP A 337 -9.04 21.17 10.92
N MET A 338 -8.88 22.48 10.69
CA MET A 338 -7.66 23.08 10.16
C MET A 338 -6.58 23.29 11.23
N ILE A 339 -6.95 23.78 12.42
CA ILE A 339 -5.99 24.13 13.49
C ILE A 339 -5.04 22.97 13.87
N PRO A 340 -5.49 21.71 14.04
CA PRO A 340 -4.61 20.59 14.36
C PRO A 340 -3.55 20.28 13.28
N LYS A 341 -3.79 20.68 12.03
CA LYS A 341 -2.89 20.40 10.90
C LYS A 341 -1.79 21.44 10.71
N LEU A 342 -1.85 22.59 11.42
CA LEU A 342 -0.86 23.66 11.28
C LEU A 342 0.58 23.19 11.50
N GLY A 343 0.85 22.37 12.52
CA GLY A 343 2.20 21.85 12.78
C GLY A 343 2.69 20.86 11.70
N GLN A 344 1.81 19.99 11.20
CA GLN A 344 2.15 19.03 10.15
C GLN A 344 2.41 19.74 8.81
N ALA A 345 1.57 20.71 8.45
CA ALA A 345 1.74 21.53 7.26
C ALA A 345 2.98 22.45 7.36
N PHE A 346 3.36 22.87 8.57
CA PHE A 346 4.57 23.66 8.78
C PHE A 346 5.82 22.83 8.50
N GLU A 347 5.88 21.60 9.02
CA GLU A 347 6.97 20.66 8.74
C GLU A 347 7.03 20.30 7.25
N GLU A 348 5.88 20.05 6.60
CA GLU A 348 5.81 19.74 5.16
C GLU A 348 6.39 20.86 4.28
N VAL A 349 6.14 22.12 4.65
CA VAL A 349 6.56 23.28 3.84
C VAL A 349 7.95 23.80 4.21
N TYR A 350 8.35 23.70 5.49
CA TYR A 350 9.54 24.38 6.02
C TYR A 350 10.60 23.46 6.64
N GLY A 351 10.35 22.15 6.77
CA GLY A 351 11.30 21.17 7.30
C GLY A 351 12.58 20.99 6.49
N ASP A 352 13.53 20.23 7.05
CA ASP A 352 14.90 20.08 6.55
C ASP A 352 15.11 18.93 5.54
N ASN A 353 14.06 18.18 5.20
CA ASN A 353 14.14 16.94 4.40
C ASN A 353 14.41 17.14 2.89
N HIS A 354 14.73 18.35 2.42
CA HIS A 354 14.91 18.66 0.99
C HIS A 354 16.39 18.69 0.55
N LYS A 355 16.93 17.53 0.18
CA LYS A 355 18.21 17.45 -0.54
C LYS A 355 18.01 17.69 -2.05
N GLU A 356 18.82 18.60 -2.58
CA GLU A 356 19.16 18.77 -4.02
C GLU A 356 18.04 19.01 -5.05
N GLY A 357 17.81 20.30 -5.35
CA GLY A 357 17.55 20.73 -6.74
C GLY A 357 16.10 20.98 -7.17
N LYS A 358 15.75 22.28 -7.32
CA LYS A 358 14.43 22.84 -7.69
C LYS A 358 13.31 22.58 -6.67
N LEU A 359 12.58 23.64 -6.30
CA LEU A 359 11.19 23.48 -5.87
C LEU A 359 10.37 23.24 -7.13
N ASP A 360 10.18 21.97 -7.46
CA ASP A 360 9.12 21.59 -8.37
C ASP A 360 7.84 21.36 -7.56
N LEU A 361 6.84 22.22 -7.74
CA LEU A 361 5.53 22.02 -7.11
C LEU A 361 4.73 20.88 -7.76
N SER A 362 5.28 20.18 -8.77
CA SER A 362 4.79 18.85 -9.17
C SER A 362 4.89 17.82 -8.04
N TYR A 363 5.80 18.00 -7.07
CA TYR A 363 5.86 17.23 -5.82
C TYR A 363 4.67 17.47 -4.87
N CYS A 364 3.61 18.19 -5.30
CA CYS A 364 2.32 18.19 -4.60
C CYS A 364 1.60 16.82 -4.59
N ILE A 365 2.18 15.79 -5.21
CA ILE A 365 2.00 14.39 -4.80
C ILE A 365 3.37 13.92 -4.30
N MET A 366 3.61 13.96 -2.99
CA MET A 366 4.54 12.96 -2.44
C MET A 366 3.91 11.60 -2.75
N PRO A 367 4.67 10.60 -3.26
CA PRO A 367 4.19 9.23 -3.33
C PRO A 367 3.54 8.90 -1.98
N PRO A 368 2.24 8.50 -1.94
CA PRO A 368 1.57 8.22 -0.68
C PRO A 368 2.42 7.26 0.14
N GLN A 369 2.38 7.34 1.48
CA GLN A 369 3.36 6.67 2.35
C GLN A 369 3.62 5.20 1.98
N TRP A 370 2.59 4.49 1.51
CA TRP A 370 2.69 3.12 1.01
C TRP A 370 3.62 2.93 -0.21
N GLU A 371 3.67 3.85 -1.17
CA GLU A 371 4.54 3.79 -2.35
C GLU A 371 6.02 3.93 -1.94
N VAL A 372 6.30 4.81 -0.97
CA VAL A 372 7.64 4.97 -0.39
C VAL A 372 8.09 3.70 0.31
N LEU A 373 7.24 3.14 1.19
CA LEU A 373 7.53 1.89 1.90
C LEU A 373 7.74 0.72 0.92
N SER A 374 6.88 0.60 -0.09
CA SER A 374 6.98 -0.43 -1.12
C SER A 374 8.27 -0.30 -1.93
N SER A 375 8.63 0.91 -2.34
CA SER A 375 9.89 1.19 -3.06
C SER A 375 11.12 0.86 -2.22
N GLN A 376 11.11 1.22 -0.93
CA GLN A 376 12.16 0.85 0.03
C GLN A 376 12.26 -0.67 0.20
N LYS A 377 11.14 -1.39 0.31
CA LYS A 377 11.13 -2.86 0.45
C LYS A 377 11.63 -3.57 -0.81
N ARG A 378 11.25 -3.13 -2.02
CA ARG A 378 11.83 -3.62 -3.29
C ARG A 378 13.32 -3.37 -3.36
N LYS A 379 13.78 -2.17 -2.94
CA LYS A 379 15.21 -1.86 -2.90
C LYS A 379 15.95 -2.76 -1.91
N ALA A 380 15.40 -2.99 -0.71
CA ALA A 380 16.01 -3.90 0.27
C ALA A 380 16.11 -5.34 -0.25
N LEU A 381 15.08 -5.82 -0.96
CA LEU A 381 15.11 -7.13 -1.63
C LEU A 381 16.19 -7.18 -2.72
N GLN A 382 16.27 -6.17 -3.59
CA GLN A 382 17.31 -6.09 -4.62
C GLN A 382 18.73 -6.00 -4.03
N ASP A 383 18.92 -5.22 -2.97
CA ASP A 383 20.20 -5.04 -2.27
C ASP A 383 20.61 -6.32 -1.49
N SER A 384 19.69 -7.24 -1.21
CA SER A 384 19.98 -8.54 -0.58
C SER A 384 20.54 -9.59 -1.55
N ILE A 385 20.51 -9.34 -2.86
CA ILE A 385 21.05 -10.24 -3.89
C ILE A 385 22.58 -10.15 -3.90
N PRO A 386 23.32 -11.28 -3.73
CA PRO A 386 24.77 -11.31 -3.89
C PRO A 386 25.19 -10.82 -5.27
N GLN A 387 26.13 -9.87 -5.31
CA GLN A 387 26.53 -9.18 -6.56
C GLN A 387 27.14 -10.14 -7.59
N ASP A 388 27.77 -11.23 -7.15
CA ASP A 388 28.30 -12.29 -7.99
C ASP A 388 27.22 -13.21 -8.57
N TRP A 389 25.96 -13.11 -8.12
CA TRP A 389 24.82 -13.91 -8.62
C TRP A 389 23.85 -13.11 -9.50
N ILE A 390 24.16 -11.84 -9.77
CA ILE A 390 23.45 -11.02 -10.76
C ILE A 390 23.86 -11.48 -12.17
N ILE A 391 22.88 -11.79 -13.03
CA ILE A 391 23.18 -12.20 -14.40
C ILE A 391 23.55 -10.97 -15.26
N PRO A 392 24.67 -11.00 -16.01
CA PRO A 392 25.14 -9.84 -16.78
C PRO A 392 24.33 -9.58 -18.06
N TYR A 393 23.46 -10.52 -18.44
CA TYR A 393 22.68 -10.49 -19.67
C TYR A 393 21.22 -10.82 -19.35
N ILE A 394 20.32 -9.88 -19.65
CA ILE A 394 18.88 -10.13 -19.62
C ILE A 394 18.33 -9.83 -21.02
N PRO A 395 18.03 -10.85 -21.86
CA PRO A 395 17.31 -10.67 -23.11
C PRO A 395 15.83 -10.43 -22.79
N ILE A 396 15.49 -9.23 -22.29
CA ILE A 396 14.14 -8.96 -21.77
C ILE A 396 13.10 -8.91 -22.89
N LYS A 397 13.38 -8.19 -23.98
CA LYS A 397 12.32 -7.80 -24.93
C LYS A 397 11.95 -8.87 -25.97
N ASP A 398 12.87 -9.77 -26.32
CA ASP A 398 12.70 -10.66 -27.49
C ASP A 398 12.64 -12.18 -27.16
N GLN A 399 12.74 -12.57 -25.88
CA GLN A 399 12.72 -13.98 -25.46
C GLN A 399 11.56 -14.25 -24.46
N PRO A 400 10.38 -14.72 -24.91
CA PRO A 400 9.25 -15.00 -24.03
C PRO A 400 9.52 -16.14 -23.04
N ASN A 401 10.06 -17.27 -23.50
CA ASN A 401 10.41 -18.44 -22.68
C ASN A 401 11.84 -18.32 -22.15
N VAL A 402 12.03 -18.41 -20.83
CA VAL A 402 13.32 -18.17 -20.14
C VAL A 402 13.88 -19.37 -19.39
N LEU A 403 13.31 -20.56 -19.59
CA LEU A 403 13.69 -21.78 -18.86
C LEU A 403 15.14 -22.23 -19.10
N ASP A 404 15.74 -21.83 -20.21
CA ASP A 404 17.12 -22.16 -20.61
C ASP A 404 18.18 -21.15 -20.12
N VAL A 405 17.74 -20.05 -19.50
CA VAL A 405 18.63 -18.99 -19.02
C VAL A 405 19.55 -19.44 -17.88
N PRO A 406 19.15 -20.28 -16.90
CA PRO A 406 20.07 -20.77 -15.86
C PRO A 406 21.31 -21.44 -16.45
N GLU A 407 21.14 -22.35 -17.41
CA GLU A 407 22.21 -23.01 -18.16
C GLU A 407 23.05 -22.03 -19.00
N LYS A 408 22.39 -21.08 -19.69
CA LYS A 408 23.06 -20.12 -20.59
C LYS A 408 23.71 -18.93 -19.89
N SER A 409 23.35 -18.65 -18.63
CA SER A 409 23.81 -17.49 -17.85
C SER A 409 25.30 -17.48 -17.56
N GLY A 410 25.93 -18.66 -17.53
CA GLY A 410 27.31 -18.84 -17.06
C GLY A 410 27.49 -18.74 -15.54
N LEU A 411 26.43 -18.52 -14.76
CA LEU A 411 26.50 -18.35 -13.30
C LEU A 411 26.63 -19.68 -12.54
N LEU A 412 25.96 -20.73 -13.02
CA LEU A 412 25.98 -22.06 -12.41
C LEU A 412 27.10 -22.90 -13.01
N THR A 413 27.92 -23.50 -12.15
CA THR A 413 28.90 -24.52 -12.55
C THR A 413 28.20 -25.79 -13.05
N PRO A 414 28.89 -26.67 -13.82
CA PRO A 414 28.32 -27.96 -14.24
C PRO A 414 27.82 -28.83 -13.07
N ARG A 415 28.42 -28.70 -11.88
CA ARG A 415 27.98 -29.40 -10.66
C ARG A 415 26.70 -28.79 -10.07
N GLU A 416 26.59 -27.46 -10.01
CA GLU A 416 25.37 -26.78 -9.55
C GLU A 416 24.21 -27.00 -10.54
N LEU A 417 24.49 -27.09 -11.84
CA LEU A 417 23.53 -27.52 -12.86
C LEU A 417 23.13 -28.99 -12.68
N GLN A 418 24.07 -29.90 -12.39
CA GLN A 418 23.74 -31.31 -12.09
C GLN A 418 22.77 -31.43 -10.90
N ILE A 419 23.05 -30.69 -9.81
CA ILE A 419 22.21 -30.68 -8.61
C ILE A 419 20.81 -30.15 -8.95
N THR A 420 20.73 -28.95 -9.53
CA THR A 420 19.43 -28.28 -9.79
C THR A 420 18.62 -28.86 -10.95
N ASN A 421 19.23 -29.63 -11.86
CA ASN A 421 18.51 -30.38 -12.89
C ASN A 421 18.07 -31.78 -12.45
N THR A 422 18.40 -32.21 -11.23
CA THR A 422 17.85 -33.44 -10.65
C THR A 422 16.45 -33.13 -10.11
N GLU A 423 15.42 -33.48 -10.87
CA GLU A 423 14.02 -33.16 -10.53
C GLU A 423 13.48 -34.03 -9.39
N ASP A 424 13.85 -35.31 -9.34
CA ASP A 424 13.37 -36.26 -8.34
C ASP A 424 13.92 -35.96 -6.93
N VAL A 425 13.06 -35.44 -6.06
CA VAL A 425 13.36 -35.07 -4.68
C VAL A 425 13.91 -36.24 -3.86
N GLU A 426 13.46 -37.49 -4.07
CA GLU A 426 14.01 -38.64 -3.34
C GLU A 426 15.42 -39.02 -3.82
N VAL A 427 15.78 -38.71 -5.07
CA VAL A 427 17.17 -38.79 -5.53
C VAL A 427 18.03 -37.74 -4.82
N ILE A 428 17.58 -36.48 -4.74
CA ILE A 428 18.29 -35.42 -3.99
C ILE A 428 18.46 -35.82 -2.52
N LEU A 429 17.39 -36.27 -1.85
CA LEU A 429 17.44 -36.75 -0.47
C LEU A 429 18.37 -37.96 -0.32
N GLY A 430 18.42 -38.87 -1.31
CA GLY A 430 19.39 -39.97 -1.34
C GLY A 430 20.85 -39.49 -1.32
N LYS A 431 21.17 -38.45 -2.11
CA LYS A 431 22.51 -37.85 -2.19
C LYS A 431 22.89 -37.10 -0.91
N LEU A 432 21.95 -36.38 -0.31
CA LEU A 432 22.11 -35.69 0.97
C LEU A 432 22.28 -36.67 2.14
N ARG A 433 21.41 -37.70 2.25
CA ARG A 433 21.46 -38.74 3.30
C ARG A 433 22.78 -39.51 3.31
N THR A 434 23.46 -39.62 2.17
CA THR A 434 24.74 -40.31 2.01
C THR A 434 25.97 -39.39 2.07
N ALA A 435 25.76 -38.07 2.18
CA ALA A 435 26.78 -37.04 2.03
C ALA A 435 27.57 -37.12 0.71
N GLU A 436 26.99 -37.69 -0.35
CA GLU A 436 27.55 -37.56 -1.71
C GLU A 436 27.41 -36.10 -2.18
N TRP A 437 26.32 -35.45 -1.79
CA TRP A 437 26.13 -34.00 -1.85
C TRP A 437 26.01 -33.47 -0.43
N THR A 438 26.63 -32.33 -0.14
CA THR A 438 26.40 -31.62 1.12
C THR A 438 25.13 -30.76 1.05
N SER A 439 24.53 -30.50 2.21
CA SER A 439 23.43 -29.56 2.36
C SER A 439 23.86 -28.15 1.92
N GLU A 440 25.10 -27.73 2.26
CA GLU A 440 25.61 -26.42 1.85
C GLU A 440 25.77 -26.30 0.32
N GLU A 441 26.39 -27.28 -0.36
CA GLU A 441 26.56 -27.22 -1.83
C GLU A 441 25.20 -27.24 -2.53
N THR A 442 24.27 -28.06 -2.02
CA THR A 442 22.91 -28.19 -2.57
C THR A 442 22.12 -26.90 -2.39
N THR A 443 22.10 -26.33 -1.17
CA THR A 443 21.41 -25.06 -0.88
C THR A 443 21.99 -23.91 -1.70
N ARG A 444 23.31 -23.86 -1.86
CA ARG A 444 23.99 -22.83 -2.68
C ARG A 444 23.66 -22.95 -4.17
N ALA A 445 23.60 -24.16 -4.71
CA ALA A 445 23.22 -24.42 -6.10
C ALA A 445 21.79 -23.95 -6.40
N PHE A 446 20.82 -24.33 -5.55
CA PHE A 446 19.43 -23.89 -5.68
C PHE A 446 19.29 -22.38 -5.49
N TYR A 447 20.01 -21.77 -4.54
CA TYR A 447 20.01 -20.31 -4.38
C TYR A 447 20.40 -19.55 -5.63
N LYS A 448 21.52 -19.93 -6.29
CA LYS A 448 21.93 -19.29 -7.54
C LYS A 448 20.83 -19.38 -8.59
N ARG A 449 20.19 -20.55 -8.74
CA ARG A 449 19.09 -20.74 -9.69
C ARG A 449 17.83 -19.96 -9.31
N ALA A 450 17.50 -19.85 -8.02
CA ALA A 450 16.41 -19.02 -7.50
C ALA A 450 16.64 -17.53 -7.77
N ILE A 451 17.88 -17.05 -7.65
CA ILE A 451 18.26 -15.67 -7.98
C ILE A 451 18.20 -15.40 -9.49
N VAL A 452 18.57 -16.38 -10.34
CA VAL A 452 18.33 -16.29 -11.79
C VAL A 452 16.83 -16.21 -12.09
N ALA A 453 16.02 -17.09 -11.48
CA ALA A 453 14.56 -17.07 -11.63
C ALA A 453 13.97 -15.72 -11.21
N HIS A 454 14.36 -15.19 -10.05
CA HIS A 454 13.87 -13.91 -9.55
C HIS A 454 14.16 -12.75 -10.50
N GLN A 455 15.35 -12.67 -11.09
CA GLN A 455 15.73 -11.64 -12.08
C GLN A 455 14.93 -11.73 -13.38
N LEU A 456 14.31 -12.88 -13.68
CA LEU A 456 13.57 -13.13 -14.92
C LEU A 456 12.05 -13.10 -14.74
N THR A 457 11.55 -13.45 -13.56
CA THR A 457 10.11 -13.63 -13.28
C THR A 457 9.60 -12.89 -12.05
N ASN A 458 10.46 -12.25 -11.25
CA ASN A 458 10.10 -11.54 -10.02
C ASN A 458 9.35 -12.41 -8.97
N CYS A 459 9.79 -13.67 -8.82
CA CYS A 459 9.10 -14.68 -8.01
C CYS A 459 9.38 -14.68 -6.50
N LEU A 460 10.37 -13.92 -6.00
CA LEU A 460 10.81 -13.92 -4.60
C LEU A 460 10.36 -12.67 -3.85
N THR A 461 10.27 -12.77 -2.52
CA THR A 461 9.91 -11.67 -1.59
C THR A 461 10.89 -11.49 -0.44
N GLU A 462 11.56 -12.57 -0.03
CA GLU A 462 12.59 -12.59 1.03
C GLU A 462 13.75 -13.50 0.60
N ILE A 463 14.97 -12.99 0.69
CA ILE A 463 16.23 -13.66 0.33
C ILE A 463 17.17 -13.56 1.54
N PHE A 464 17.45 -14.68 2.22
CA PHE A 464 18.17 -14.70 3.49
C PHE A 464 19.35 -15.70 3.48
N VAL A 465 20.25 -15.50 2.50
CA VAL A 465 21.34 -16.42 2.12
C VAL A 465 22.12 -16.98 3.31
N GLU A 466 22.68 -16.11 4.16
CA GLU A 466 23.54 -16.55 5.26
C GLU A 466 22.82 -17.42 6.29
N ARG A 467 21.56 -17.10 6.64
CA ARG A 467 20.75 -17.89 7.59
C ARG A 467 20.52 -19.31 7.07
N ALA A 468 20.21 -19.44 5.79
CA ALA A 468 19.95 -20.73 5.17
C ALA A 468 21.24 -21.54 4.97
N LEU A 469 22.36 -20.91 4.60
CA LEU A 469 23.66 -21.59 4.49
C LEU A 469 24.29 -21.94 5.85
N GLU A 470 24.03 -21.17 6.90
CA GLU A 470 24.37 -21.55 8.29
C GLU A 470 23.59 -22.80 8.72
N ARG A 471 22.27 -22.82 8.47
CA ARG A 471 21.42 -24.00 8.72
C ARG A 471 21.91 -25.22 7.93
N ALA A 472 22.25 -25.06 6.65
CA ALA A 472 22.77 -26.13 5.82
C ALA A 472 24.09 -26.71 6.36
N ARG A 473 25.08 -25.86 6.67
CA ARG A 473 26.35 -26.28 7.30
C ARG A 473 26.15 -27.00 8.63
N HIS A 474 25.21 -26.54 9.46
CA HIS A 474 24.89 -27.20 10.73
C HIS A 474 24.35 -28.62 10.54
N LEU A 475 23.57 -28.87 9.49
CA LEU A 475 23.07 -30.19 9.14
C LEU A 475 24.21 -31.11 8.69
N ASP A 476 25.09 -30.63 7.83
CA ASP A 476 26.28 -31.35 7.37
C ASP A 476 27.22 -31.71 8.54
N GLU A 477 27.42 -30.78 9.49
CA GLU A 477 28.16 -31.04 10.72
C GLU A 477 27.53 -32.14 11.57
N ILE A 478 26.20 -32.18 11.72
CA ILE A 478 25.51 -33.25 12.47
C ILE A 478 25.72 -34.60 11.78
N LEU A 479 25.54 -34.66 10.46
CA LEU A 479 25.72 -35.89 9.69
C LEU A 479 27.16 -36.40 9.79
N ALA A 480 28.15 -35.52 9.63
CA ALA A 480 29.57 -35.86 9.75
C ALA A 480 29.96 -36.30 11.18
N LYS A 481 29.41 -35.67 12.22
CA LYS A 481 29.73 -35.99 13.64
C LYS A 481 29.03 -37.25 14.15
N THR A 482 27.83 -37.56 13.65
CA THR A 482 26.96 -38.61 14.23
C THR A 482 26.72 -39.81 13.30
N GLY A 483 27.00 -39.68 12.00
CA GLY A 483 26.62 -40.67 10.98
C GLY A 483 25.10 -40.77 10.78
N LYS A 484 24.32 -39.81 11.26
CA LYS A 484 22.85 -39.80 11.19
C LYS A 484 22.33 -38.48 10.69
N VAL A 485 21.31 -38.56 9.85
CA VAL A 485 20.51 -37.40 9.43
C VAL A 485 19.59 -36.93 10.56
N VAL A 486 19.23 -35.64 10.54
CA VAL A 486 18.32 -35.02 11.52
C VAL A 486 16.87 -35.50 11.35
N GLY A 487 16.44 -35.73 10.11
CA GLY A 487 15.07 -36.15 9.79
C GLY A 487 14.92 -36.53 8.32
N PRO A 488 13.69 -36.83 7.85
CA PRO A 488 13.43 -37.32 6.49
C PRO A 488 13.78 -36.33 5.38
N LEU A 489 13.74 -35.01 5.65
CA LEU A 489 14.02 -33.94 4.69
C LEU A 489 15.42 -33.31 4.88
N HIS A 490 16.36 -34.06 5.47
CA HIS A 490 17.67 -33.56 5.86
C HIS A 490 18.45 -32.92 4.70
N GLY A 491 18.79 -31.65 4.86
CA GLY A 491 19.58 -30.86 3.91
C GLY A 491 18.82 -30.32 2.72
N LEU A 492 17.53 -30.67 2.55
CA LEU A 492 16.74 -30.27 1.39
C LEU A 492 16.35 -28.78 1.45
N PRO A 493 16.67 -27.97 0.43
CA PRO A 493 16.17 -26.61 0.31
C PRO A 493 14.65 -26.60 0.07
N VAL A 494 13.91 -25.78 0.81
CA VAL A 494 12.45 -25.64 0.67
C VAL A 494 12.07 -24.17 0.51
N SER A 495 11.30 -23.86 -0.54
CA SER A 495 10.72 -22.52 -0.75
C SER A 495 9.36 -22.39 -0.07
N LEU A 496 9.05 -21.17 0.39
CA LEU A 496 7.85 -20.88 1.17
C LEU A 496 7.09 -19.70 0.58
N LYS A 497 5.80 -19.87 0.28
CA LYS A 497 4.90 -18.75 0.01
C LYS A 497 4.97 -17.71 1.14
N ASP A 498 4.89 -16.41 0.82
CA ASP A 498 4.96 -15.30 1.82
C ASP A 498 3.70 -15.19 2.70
N GLN A 499 3.45 -16.25 3.46
CA GLN A 499 2.43 -16.44 4.49
C GLN A 499 3.02 -17.17 5.70
N PHE A 500 3.98 -18.07 5.44
CA PHE A 500 4.63 -18.87 6.47
C PHE A 500 5.62 -18.01 7.25
N THR A 501 5.19 -17.61 8.46
CA THR A 501 6.00 -16.77 9.35
C THR A 501 7.27 -17.51 9.75
N MET A 502 8.37 -16.76 9.79
CA MET A 502 9.68 -17.24 10.22
C MET A 502 10.27 -16.26 11.22
N LYS A 503 10.67 -16.76 12.39
CA LYS A 503 11.13 -15.93 13.51
C LYS A 503 12.25 -14.99 13.08
N GLY A 504 12.11 -13.70 13.38
CA GLY A 504 13.09 -12.65 13.09
C GLY A 504 13.14 -12.19 11.63
N LEU A 505 12.19 -12.60 10.78
CA LEU A 505 12.00 -12.06 9.43
C LEU A 505 10.63 -11.38 9.34
N GLU A 506 10.51 -10.39 8.47
CA GLU A 506 9.22 -9.77 8.13
C GLU A 506 8.29 -10.81 7.49
N THR A 507 6.97 -10.67 7.59
CA THR A 507 6.02 -11.46 6.78
C THR A 507 4.98 -10.52 6.20
N VAL A 508 5.15 -10.19 4.92
CA VAL A 508 4.50 -9.02 4.29
C VAL A 508 3.20 -9.41 3.60
N MET A 509 3.13 -10.62 3.00
CA MET A 509 1.90 -11.19 2.45
C MET A 509 1.24 -10.33 1.36
N GLY A 510 2.05 -9.56 0.63
CA GLY A 510 1.58 -8.66 -0.42
C GLY A 510 0.81 -7.41 0.07
N TYR A 511 0.70 -7.17 1.38
CA TYR A 511 0.19 -5.92 1.94
C TYR A 511 1.35 -5.03 2.38
N VAL A 512 1.30 -3.75 2.02
CA VAL A 512 2.26 -2.74 2.51
C VAL A 512 2.19 -2.61 4.04
N ALA A 513 1.02 -2.85 4.63
CA ALA A 513 0.82 -2.87 6.07
C ALA A 513 1.70 -3.90 6.82
N GLY A 514 2.15 -4.97 6.14
CA GLY A 514 3.05 -5.97 6.73
C GLY A 514 4.54 -5.59 6.73
N ILE A 515 4.92 -4.44 6.15
CA ILE A 515 6.31 -3.96 6.15
C ILE A 515 6.66 -3.42 7.54
N GLY A 516 7.78 -3.90 8.09
CA GLY A 516 8.22 -3.66 9.47
C GLY A 516 7.70 -4.67 10.49
N GLU A 517 6.80 -5.59 10.11
CA GLU A 517 6.25 -6.61 11.01
C GLU A 517 7.09 -7.90 11.02
N PHE A 518 8.11 -7.94 11.88
CA PHE A 518 8.94 -9.11 12.12
C PHE A 518 8.21 -10.17 12.97
N ALA A 519 8.23 -11.43 12.54
CA ALA A 519 7.60 -12.50 13.30
C ALA A 519 8.39 -12.87 14.58
N GLU A 520 7.72 -12.99 15.72
CA GLU A 520 8.34 -13.39 17.00
C GLU A 520 8.64 -14.89 17.07
N LYS A 521 7.92 -15.69 16.28
CA LYS A 521 7.95 -17.16 16.25
C LYS A 521 7.90 -17.64 14.80
N ASP A 522 8.31 -18.88 14.60
CA ASP A 522 8.06 -19.60 13.36
C ASP A 522 6.60 -20.08 13.33
N SER A 523 6.03 -20.26 12.14
CA SER A 523 4.76 -20.99 11.95
C SER A 523 4.98 -22.49 12.18
N VAL A 524 3.93 -23.23 12.56
CA VAL A 524 4.05 -24.66 12.92
C VAL A 524 4.66 -25.49 11.78
N ILE A 525 4.33 -25.18 10.52
CA ILE A 525 4.94 -25.85 9.36
C ILE A 525 6.45 -25.56 9.25
N VAL A 526 6.90 -24.34 9.57
CA VAL A 526 8.33 -23.99 9.57
C VAL A 526 9.06 -24.69 10.72
N GLU A 527 8.46 -24.78 11.91
CA GLU A 527 9.01 -25.57 13.02
C GLU A 527 9.17 -27.05 12.62
N ILE A 528 8.16 -27.64 11.97
CA ILE A 528 8.20 -29.03 11.48
C ILE A 528 9.28 -29.21 10.40
N LEU A 529 9.43 -28.27 9.46
CA LEU A 529 10.52 -28.33 8.47
C LEU A 529 11.90 -28.36 9.14
N TYR A 530 12.13 -27.55 10.17
CA TYR A 530 13.37 -27.61 10.93
C TYR A 530 13.54 -28.95 11.69
N GLN A 531 12.47 -29.51 12.26
CA GLN A 531 12.50 -30.84 12.90
C GLN A 531 12.82 -31.95 11.88
N CYS A 532 12.24 -31.88 10.67
CA CYS A 532 12.48 -32.82 9.57
C CYS A 532 13.89 -32.70 8.95
N GLY A 533 14.68 -31.71 9.38
CA GLY A 533 16.03 -31.49 8.87
C GLY A 533 16.12 -30.63 7.60
N ALA A 534 15.03 -30.03 7.15
CA ALA A 534 15.01 -29.19 5.94
C ALA A 534 15.74 -27.85 6.14
N VAL A 535 15.94 -27.16 5.00
CA VAL A 535 16.52 -25.81 4.89
C VAL A 535 15.51 -24.88 4.19
N PRO A 536 14.57 -24.26 4.93
CA PRO A 536 13.82 -23.11 4.42
C PRO A 536 14.81 -22.03 3.96
N PHE A 537 14.75 -21.58 2.68
CA PHE A 537 15.80 -20.72 2.11
C PHE A 537 15.30 -19.43 1.44
N VAL A 538 14.12 -19.40 0.84
CA VAL A 538 13.54 -18.16 0.26
C VAL A 538 12.06 -18.09 0.55
N ARG A 539 11.48 -16.88 0.44
CA ARG A 539 10.04 -16.75 0.26
C ARG A 539 9.64 -16.24 -1.10
N THR A 540 8.44 -16.62 -1.51
CA THR A 540 7.90 -16.39 -2.85
C THR A 540 6.67 -15.48 -2.87
N ASN A 541 6.50 -14.83 -4.02
CA ASN A 541 5.56 -13.73 -4.23
C ASN A 541 4.10 -14.18 -4.35
N VAL A 542 3.20 -13.30 -3.92
CA VAL A 542 1.75 -13.51 -3.78
C VAL A 542 0.98 -12.28 -4.27
N PRO A 543 -0.28 -12.38 -4.70
CA PRO A 543 -1.12 -11.20 -4.90
C PRO A 543 -1.49 -10.52 -3.59
N GLN A 544 -1.80 -9.23 -3.64
CA GLN A 544 -2.46 -8.54 -2.52
C GLN A 544 -3.75 -9.29 -2.17
N THR A 545 -4.11 -9.34 -0.89
CA THR A 545 -5.23 -10.11 -0.30
C THR A 545 -5.17 -11.64 -0.43
N LEU A 546 -4.30 -12.22 -1.25
CA LEU A 546 -4.26 -13.66 -1.58
C LEU A 546 -5.50 -14.19 -2.34
N MET A 547 -6.53 -13.38 -2.56
CA MET A 547 -7.80 -13.77 -3.19
C MET A 547 -7.84 -13.42 -4.67
N TRP A 548 -6.78 -13.82 -5.39
CA TRP A 548 -6.65 -13.67 -6.84
C TRP A 548 -6.00 -14.91 -7.45
N GLY A 549 -6.44 -15.27 -8.66
CA GLY A 549 -5.83 -16.31 -9.50
C GLY A 549 -4.52 -15.88 -10.18
N GLU A 550 -4.01 -14.68 -9.92
CA GLU A 550 -2.75 -14.16 -10.44
C GLU A 550 -1.84 -13.69 -9.31
N THR A 551 -0.63 -13.23 -9.62
CA THR A 551 0.37 -12.82 -8.62
C THR A 551 0.91 -11.42 -8.91
N TYR A 552 0.24 -10.41 -8.33
CA TYR A 552 0.67 -9.00 -8.33
C TYR A 552 0.24 -8.29 -7.04
N ASN A 553 1.15 -7.51 -6.45
CA ASN A 553 0.88 -6.67 -5.29
C ASN A 553 1.71 -5.37 -5.34
N HIS A 554 1.31 -4.38 -4.55
CA HIS A 554 1.95 -3.06 -4.53
C HIS A 554 3.36 -3.04 -3.92
N VAL A 555 3.70 -4.03 -3.08
CA VAL A 555 5.03 -4.17 -2.47
C VAL A 555 6.04 -4.69 -3.49
N TYR A 556 5.90 -5.93 -3.94
CA TYR A 556 6.90 -6.63 -4.75
C TYR A 556 6.66 -6.52 -6.26
N GLY A 557 5.47 -6.08 -6.68
CA GLY A 557 5.10 -6.07 -8.09
C GLY A 557 4.64 -7.44 -8.61
N ARG A 558 4.72 -7.61 -9.93
CA ARG A 558 4.10 -8.71 -10.68
C ARG A 558 5.05 -9.87 -10.85
N THR A 559 4.56 -11.11 -10.71
CA THR A 559 5.32 -12.32 -11.09
C THR A 559 4.92 -12.77 -12.49
N LEU A 560 5.89 -13.21 -13.30
CA LEU A 560 5.71 -13.63 -14.70
C LEU A 560 5.85 -15.15 -14.85
N ASN A 561 5.20 -15.75 -15.85
CA ASN A 561 5.38 -17.18 -16.15
C ASN A 561 6.73 -17.42 -16.88
N PRO A 562 7.57 -18.37 -16.46
CA PRO A 562 8.84 -18.64 -17.14
C PRO A 562 8.72 -19.31 -18.52
N TYR A 563 7.59 -19.97 -18.83
CA TYR A 563 7.33 -20.53 -20.16
C TYR A 563 7.01 -19.44 -21.19
N ASN A 564 6.34 -18.36 -20.76
CA ASN A 564 6.12 -17.15 -21.56
C ASN A 564 5.87 -15.97 -20.61
N ARG A 565 6.82 -15.03 -20.54
CA ARG A 565 6.79 -13.89 -19.62
C ARG A 565 5.70 -12.84 -19.89
N SER A 566 4.94 -12.96 -20.97
CA SER A 566 3.72 -12.17 -21.20
C SER A 566 2.48 -12.77 -20.51
N LEU A 567 2.59 -13.98 -19.95
CA LEU A 567 1.52 -14.74 -19.33
C LEU A 567 1.69 -14.83 -17.81
N THR A 568 0.57 -15.05 -17.12
CA THR A 568 0.55 -15.18 -15.67
C THR A 568 1.04 -16.56 -15.21
N PRO A 569 1.84 -16.65 -14.12
CA PRO A 569 2.20 -17.92 -13.49
C PRO A 569 1.04 -18.49 -12.66
N GLY A 570 -0.11 -17.83 -12.63
CA GLY A 570 -1.23 -18.16 -11.77
C GLY A 570 -1.10 -17.53 -10.38
N GLY A 571 -1.90 -18.02 -9.43
CA GLY A 571 -2.01 -17.40 -8.12
C GLY A 571 -3.01 -18.13 -7.22
N SER A 572 -3.00 -17.87 -5.91
CA SER A 572 -2.13 -16.90 -5.23
C SER A 572 -0.72 -17.40 -4.88
N SER A 573 -0.38 -18.66 -5.21
CA SER A 573 0.98 -19.22 -5.03
C SER A 573 1.85 -19.13 -6.30
N GLY A 574 1.69 -18.08 -7.12
CA GLY A 574 2.37 -17.98 -8.41
C GLY A 574 3.89 -17.72 -8.31
N GLY A 575 4.37 -17.17 -7.18
CA GLY A 575 5.79 -17.12 -6.87
C GLY A 575 6.42 -18.51 -6.76
N GLU A 576 5.80 -19.45 -6.03
CA GLU A 576 6.22 -20.86 -6.00
C GLU A 576 6.16 -21.47 -7.41
N GLY A 577 5.06 -21.24 -8.14
CA GLY A 577 4.89 -21.74 -9.52
C GLY A 577 6.05 -21.35 -10.44
N ALA A 578 6.37 -20.06 -10.51
CA ALA A 578 7.45 -19.54 -11.34
C ALA A 578 8.85 -19.99 -10.86
N LEU A 579 9.08 -20.09 -9.55
CA LEU A 579 10.35 -20.53 -8.99
C LEU A 579 10.63 -22.01 -9.28
N LEU A 580 9.64 -22.88 -9.07
CA LEU A 580 9.73 -24.33 -9.25
C LEU A 580 9.86 -24.68 -10.75
N ALA A 581 9.11 -24.03 -11.64
CA ALA A 581 9.29 -24.22 -13.09
C ALA A 581 10.70 -23.87 -13.58
N MET A 582 11.33 -22.85 -13.01
CA MET A 582 12.74 -22.50 -13.27
C MET A 582 13.76 -23.45 -12.59
N LYS A 583 13.28 -24.47 -11.85
CA LYS A 583 14.06 -25.37 -10.99
C LYS A 583 14.87 -24.64 -9.91
N GLY A 584 14.41 -23.45 -9.51
CA GLY A 584 15.05 -22.64 -8.47
C GLY A 584 14.85 -23.20 -7.06
N SER A 585 13.93 -24.15 -6.89
CA SER A 585 13.67 -24.91 -5.66
C SER A 585 13.31 -26.35 -6.04
N PRO A 586 13.64 -27.38 -5.24
CA PRO A 586 13.18 -28.75 -5.48
C PRO A 586 11.78 -29.01 -4.87
N LEU A 587 11.38 -28.24 -3.86
CA LEU A 587 10.13 -28.39 -3.14
C LEU A 587 9.67 -27.04 -2.60
N GLY A 588 8.45 -26.65 -2.93
CA GLY A 588 7.79 -25.45 -2.44
C GLY A 588 6.57 -25.77 -1.57
N ILE A 589 6.18 -24.84 -0.72
CA ILE A 589 4.91 -24.89 0.02
C ILE A 589 4.06 -23.69 -0.38
N GLY A 590 2.83 -23.96 -0.80
CA GLY A 590 1.81 -22.95 -1.11
C GLY A 590 0.55 -23.14 -0.27
N THR A 591 -0.51 -22.41 -0.62
CA THR A 591 -1.83 -22.50 0.04
C THR A 591 -2.96 -22.47 -0.99
N ASP A 592 -4.11 -23.06 -0.66
CA ASP A 592 -5.28 -23.18 -1.54
C ASP A 592 -6.60 -23.02 -0.78
N ILE A 593 -7.34 -21.96 -1.10
CA ILE A 593 -8.73 -21.72 -0.63
C ILE A 593 -9.75 -21.73 -1.78
N GLY A 594 -9.31 -21.49 -3.03
CA GLY A 594 -10.15 -21.49 -4.24
C GLY A 594 -9.42 -21.96 -5.52
N GLY A 595 -8.26 -22.63 -5.39
CA GLY A 595 -7.41 -23.06 -6.51
C GLY A 595 -5.93 -22.72 -6.38
N SER A 596 -5.52 -22.02 -5.33
CA SER A 596 -4.22 -21.34 -5.27
C SER A 596 -2.97 -22.21 -5.15
N LEU A 597 -3.08 -23.54 -5.01
CA LEU A 597 -1.99 -24.50 -5.27
C LEU A 597 -2.05 -25.00 -6.72
N ARG A 598 -3.25 -25.36 -7.17
CA ARG A 598 -3.49 -26.10 -8.42
C ARG A 598 -3.36 -25.24 -9.67
N ILE A 599 -3.92 -24.02 -9.65
CA ILE A 599 -3.84 -23.03 -10.75
C ILE A 599 -2.37 -22.75 -11.12
N PRO A 600 -1.50 -22.29 -10.19
CA PRO A 600 -0.10 -22.05 -10.55
C PRO A 600 0.65 -23.34 -10.90
N SER A 601 0.28 -24.49 -10.34
CA SER A 601 0.89 -25.77 -10.70
C SER A 601 0.59 -26.17 -12.15
N VAL A 602 -0.65 -26.08 -12.62
CA VAL A 602 -0.97 -26.44 -14.02
C VAL A 602 -0.41 -25.44 -15.03
N PHE A 603 -0.28 -24.15 -14.66
CA PHE A 603 0.33 -23.11 -15.51
C PHE A 603 1.86 -23.19 -15.59
N CYS A 604 2.49 -23.80 -14.59
CA CYS A 604 3.95 -23.91 -14.49
C CYS A 604 4.45 -25.36 -14.70
N GLY A 605 3.55 -26.31 -15.01
CA GLY A 605 3.91 -27.70 -15.32
C GLY A 605 4.40 -28.50 -14.10
N LEU A 606 3.77 -28.32 -12.94
CA LEU A 606 4.18 -28.88 -11.66
C LEU A 606 3.18 -29.91 -11.12
N TYR A 607 3.65 -30.76 -10.22
CA TYR A 607 2.80 -31.55 -9.34
C TYR A 607 2.48 -30.76 -8.07
N THR A 608 1.26 -30.93 -7.55
CA THR A 608 0.88 -30.45 -6.21
C THR A 608 -0.20 -31.34 -5.60
N LEU A 609 -0.27 -31.37 -4.28
CA LEU A 609 -1.42 -31.92 -3.55
C LEU A 609 -2.07 -30.81 -2.72
N ARG A 610 -3.33 -30.52 -3.03
CA ARG A 610 -4.25 -29.85 -2.11
C ARG A 610 -4.88 -30.94 -1.21
N PRO A 611 -4.56 -30.98 0.09
CA PRO A 611 -5.22 -31.89 1.00
C PRO A 611 -6.61 -31.38 1.41
N SER A 612 -7.36 -32.20 2.15
CA SER A 612 -8.55 -31.77 2.87
C SER A 612 -8.25 -30.80 4.01
N TYR A 613 -9.29 -30.11 4.47
CA TYR A 613 -9.23 -29.18 5.58
C TYR A 613 -8.58 -29.82 6.81
N ALA A 614 -7.70 -29.07 7.47
CA ALA A 614 -7.02 -29.48 8.68
C ALA A 614 -6.21 -30.80 8.59
N ARG A 615 -5.87 -31.30 7.40
CA ARG A 615 -4.93 -32.42 7.24
C ARG A 615 -3.51 -32.05 7.68
N LEU A 616 -3.10 -30.81 7.39
CA LEU A 616 -1.78 -30.23 7.66
C LEU A 616 -1.92 -28.97 8.53
N PRO A 617 -0.91 -28.64 9.35
CA PRO A 617 -0.96 -27.51 10.28
C PRO A 617 -0.91 -26.18 9.55
N TYR A 618 -1.65 -25.19 10.05
CA TYR A 618 -1.70 -23.83 9.50
C TYR A 618 -1.32 -22.77 10.55
N TYR A 619 -1.38 -23.12 11.84
CA TYR A 619 -1.19 -22.20 12.95
C TYR A 619 0.15 -21.42 12.90
N GLY A 620 0.07 -20.13 13.22
CA GLY A 620 1.18 -19.18 13.14
C GLY A 620 1.40 -18.56 11.75
N SER A 621 0.85 -19.13 10.67
CA SER A 621 0.90 -18.53 9.34
C SER A 621 0.01 -17.30 9.25
N LYS A 622 0.43 -16.26 8.52
CA LYS A 622 -0.44 -15.12 8.17
C LYS A 622 -1.44 -15.53 7.08
N ASN A 623 -2.65 -14.99 7.13
CA ASN A 623 -3.63 -15.12 6.06
C ASN A 623 -4.53 -13.88 6.02
N THR A 624 -5.27 -13.74 4.93
CA THR A 624 -6.41 -12.84 4.80
C THR A 624 -7.69 -13.57 5.27
N MET A 625 -8.71 -12.88 5.76
CA MET A 625 -9.93 -13.45 6.36
C MET A 625 -9.65 -14.40 7.54
N MET A 626 -8.69 -14.07 8.40
CA MET A 626 -8.38 -14.88 9.59
C MET A 626 -9.60 -15.00 10.50
N GLY A 627 -10.00 -16.24 10.80
CA GLY A 627 -11.22 -16.56 11.56
C GLY A 627 -12.43 -16.93 10.70
N GLN A 628 -12.32 -16.92 9.37
CA GLN A 628 -13.30 -17.55 8.47
C GLN A 628 -13.11 -19.08 8.52
N GLU A 629 -14.11 -19.79 9.04
CA GLU A 629 -14.14 -21.27 9.15
C GLU A 629 -15.18 -21.92 8.20
N SER A 630 -15.69 -21.15 7.25
CA SER A 630 -16.74 -21.56 6.31
C SER A 630 -16.17 -22.37 5.15
N ILE A 631 -15.08 -21.92 4.55
CA ILE A 631 -14.29 -22.62 3.53
C ILE A 631 -12.83 -22.36 3.87
N THR A 632 -12.20 -23.31 4.54
CA THR A 632 -10.88 -23.11 5.16
C THR A 632 -9.77 -23.21 4.13
N SER A 633 -8.80 -22.29 4.19
CA SER A 633 -7.54 -22.41 3.44
C SER A 633 -6.73 -23.61 3.93
N VAL A 634 -6.15 -24.38 3.00
CA VAL A 634 -5.18 -25.44 3.32
C VAL A 634 -3.79 -25.06 2.81
N LEU A 635 -2.74 -25.63 3.40
CA LEU A 635 -1.40 -25.61 2.80
C LEU A 635 -1.10 -26.94 2.12
N GLY A 636 -0.13 -26.96 1.20
CA GLY A 636 0.27 -28.16 0.48
C GLY A 636 1.56 -27.99 -0.30
N PRO A 637 2.22 -29.11 -0.69
CA PRO A 637 3.48 -29.09 -1.42
C PRO A 637 3.28 -28.82 -2.92
N MET A 638 4.26 -28.17 -3.54
CA MET A 638 4.39 -27.98 -4.99
C MET A 638 5.81 -28.39 -5.41
N THR A 639 5.98 -29.13 -6.50
CA THR A 639 7.31 -29.61 -6.96
C THR A 639 7.24 -30.19 -8.39
N ASN A 640 8.40 -30.31 -9.05
CA ASN A 640 8.55 -31.06 -10.30
C ASN A 640 8.53 -32.59 -10.08
N SER A 641 8.57 -33.09 -8.84
CA SER A 641 8.55 -34.52 -8.54
C SER A 641 7.34 -34.98 -7.72
N LEU A 642 6.64 -35.98 -8.23
CA LEU A 642 5.60 -36.69 -7.47
C LEU A 642 6.15 -37.37 -6.20
N SER A 643 7.43 -37.78 -6.20
CA SER A 643 8.11 -38.28 -4.99
C SER A 643 8.29 -37.20 -3.92
N GLY A 644 8.47 -35.94 -4.32
CA GLY A 644 8.58 -34.81 -3.40
C GLY A 644 7.27 -34.51 -2.66
N ILE A 645 6.13 -34.69 -3.33
CA ILE A 645 4.81 -34.64 -2.71
C ILE A 645 4.69 -35.71 -1.61
N GLN A 646 5.07 -36.95 -1.92
CA GLN A 646 5.01 -38.07 -0.96
C GLN A 646 5.96 -37.86 0.22
N ALA A 647 7.23 -37.50 -0.05
CA ALA A 647 8.24 -37.26 0.96
C ALA A 647 7.82 -36.14 1.92
N PHE A 648 7.26 -35.04 1.41
CA PHE A 648 6.71 -33.96 2.23
C PHE A 648 5.54 -34.42 3.10
N MET A 649 4.50 -35.03 2.49
CA MET A 649 3.29 -35.44 3.21
C MET A 649 3.62 -36.42 4.33
N LYS A 650 4.45 -37.43 4.06
CA LYS A 650 4.86 -38.41 5.07
C LYS A 650 5.71 -37.76 6.16
N ALA A 651 6.70 -36.94 5.80
CA ALA A 651 7.55 -36.24 6.77
C ALA A 651 6.75 -35.36 7.74
N VAL A 652 5.79 -34.58 7.24
CA VAL A 652 4.97 -33.68 8.07
C VAL A 652 3.98 -34.45 8.94
N LEU A 653 3.38 -35.53 8.45
CA LEU A 653 2.44 -36.33 9.25
C LEU A 653 3.15 -37.17 10.33
N ASP A 654 4.35 -37.67 10.05
CA ASP A 654 5.16 -38.44 11.00
C ASP A 654 5.62 -37.60 12.21
N THR A 655 5.71 -36.26 12.09
CA THR A 655 5.95 -35.36 13.26
C THR A 655 4.74 -35.13 14.15
N ARG A 656 3.59 -35.75 13.85
CA ARG A 656 2.34 -35.65 14.65
C ARG A 656 1.82 -34.20 14.81
N PRO A 657 1.53 -33.49 13.71
CA PRO A 657 1.27 -32.05 13.71
C PRO A 657 0.08 -31.60 14.60
N TRP A 658 -0.86 -32.51 14.87
CA TRP A 658 -1.99 -32.34 15.80
C TRP A 658 -1.60 -32.24 17.30
N ASP A 659 -0.34 -32.42 17.64
CA ASP A 659 0.21 -32.11 18.97
C ASP A 659 0.83 -30.69 19.01
N MET A 660 0.88 -29.97 17.88
CA MET A 660 1.39 -28.60 17.73
C MET A 660 0.31 -27.60 17.28
N ASP A 661 -0.62 -28.01 16.42
CA ASP A 661 -1.76 -27.22 15.94
C ASP A 661 -3.08 -27.90 16.35
N PRO A 662 -3.94 -27.25 17.16
CA PRO A 662 -5.17 -27.85 17.68
C PRO A 662 -6.25 -28.10 16.62
N MET A 663 -6.14 -27.48 15.44
CA MET A 663 -7.09 -27.73 14.36
C MET A 663 -6.82 -29.03 13.61
N VAL A 664 -5.58 -29.54 13.62
CA VAL A 664 -5.17 -30.64 12.76
C VAL A 664 -5.82 -31.97 13.13
N VAL A 665 -6.35 -32.66 12.13
CA VAL A 665 -6.96 -33.98 12.27
C VAL A 665 -5.91 -35.00 12.71
N ARG A 666 -6.24 -35.81 13.71
CA ARG A 666 -5.36 -36.86 14.26
C ARG A 666 -5.25 -38.11 13.37
N LYS A 667 -4.98 -37.93 12.08
CA LYS A 667 -4.75 -39.00 11.07
C LYS A 667 -3.26 -39.06 10.74
N PRO A 668 -2.52 -40.14 11.09
CA PRO A 668 -1.14 -40.32 10.63
C PRO A 668 -1.08 -40.54 9.10
N TRP A 669 0.11 -40.86 8.58
CA TRP A 669 0.20 -41.47 7.25
C TRP A 669 -0.41 -42.88 7.28
N ASP A 670 -1.32 -43.16 6.36
CA ASP A 670 -2.07 -44.40 6.25
C ASP A 670 -1.53 -45.28 5.12
N GLU A 671 -0.87 -46.37 5.49
CA GLU A 671 -0.32 -47.34 4.53
C GLU A 671 -1.41 -48.24 3.92
N GLU A 672 -2.59 -48.43 4.54
CA GLU A 672 -3.67 -49.21 3.94
C GLU A 672 -4.35 -48.40 2.82
N GLU A 673 -4.55 -47.10 3.07
CA GLU A 673 -5.04 -46.16 2.07
C GLU A 673 -4.06 -45.98 0.90
N TRP A 674 -2.76 -45.82 1.18
CA TRP A 674 -1.71 -45.81 0.15
C TRP A 674 -1.68 -47.10 -0.69
N ASN A 675 -1.96 -48.25 -0.07
CA ASN A 675 -2.11 -49.53 -0.75
C ASN A 675 -3.50 -49.72 -1.41
N LEU A 676 -4.31 -48.67 -1.46
CA LEU A 676 -5.61 -48.60 -2.13
C LEU A 676 -6.62 -49.63 -1.59
N CYS A 677 -6.55 -50.00 -0.32
CA CYS A 677 -7.39 -51.06 0.28
C CYS A 677 -8.90 -50.84 0.03
N GLU A 678 -9.42 -49.64 0.27
CA GLU A 678 -10.85 -49.32 0.00
C GLU A 678 -11.18 -49.26 -1.50
N HIS A 679 -10.18 -49.04 -2.36
CA HIS A 679 -10.27 -49.04 -3.83
C HIS A 679 -9.98 -50.41 -4.46
N GLY A 680 -9.95 -51.48 -3.67
CA GLY A 680 -9.76 -52.87 -4.12
C GLY A 680 -8.33 -53.42 -4.04
N GLY A 681 -7.38 -52.62 -3.55
CA GLY A 681 -5.98 -52.99 -3.31
C GLY A 681 -5.05 -52.72 -4.50
N VAL A 682 -3.73 -52.79 -4.23
CA VAL A 682 -2.67 -52.62 -5.24
C VAL A 682 -2.87 -53.57 -6.42
N GLY A 683 -2.91 -53.01 -7.64
CA GLY A 683 -3.09 -53.76 -8.88
C GLY A 683 -4.55 -54.06 -9.25
N ALA A 684 -5.52 -53.58 -8.48
CA ALA A 684 -6.93 -53.66 -8.86
C ALA A 684 -7.24 -52.79 -10.10
N GLN A 685 -8.26 -53.20 -10.87
CA GLN A 685 -8.84 -52.33 -11.89
C GLN A 685 -9.62 -51.20 -11.23
N LEU A 686 -9.02 -50.02 -11.20
CA LEU A 686 -9.67 -48.75 -10.87
C LEU A 686 -10.63 -48.29 -11.99
N CYS A 687 -11.63 -47.49 -11.61
CA CYS A 687 -12.54 -46.77 -12.50
C CYS A 687 -12.45 -45.25 -12.28
N PHE A 688 -11.83 -44.56 -13.21
CA PHE A 688 -11.76 -43.09 -13.22
C PHE A 688 -12.97 -42.48 -13.95
N ALA A 689 -13.36 -41.28 -13.57
CA ALA A 689 -14.32 -40.46 -14.33
C ALA A 689 -13.62 -39.27 -15.00
N VAL A 690 -14.07 -38.83 -16.17
CA VAL A 690 -13.56 -37.62 -16.84
C VAL A 690 -14.64 -36.53 -16.88
N MET A 691 -14.34 -35.38 -16.29
CA MET A 691 -15.18 -34.17 -16.34
C MET A 691 -14.79 -33.32 -17.57
N TRP A 692 -15.41 -33.63 -18.72
CA TRP A 692 -15.10 -33.00 -20.02
C TRP A 692 -15.35 -31.48 -20.04
N ASP A 693 -16.45 -31.05 -19.42
CA ASP A 693 -16.68 -29.67 -18.99
C ASP A 693 -17.32 -29.69 -17.60
N ASN A 694 -17.41 -28.56 -16.89
CA ASN A 694 -18.04 -28.52 -15.56
C ASN A 694 -19.54 -28.15 -15.60
N GLY A 695 -20.17 -28.08 -16.77
CA GLY A 695 -21.54 -27.58 -16.94
C GLY A 695 -21.72 -26.07 -16.69
N VAL A 696 -20.63 -25.31 -16.59
CA VAL A 696 -20.62 -23.84 -16.46
C VAL A 696 -19.79 -23.21 -17.56
N VAL A 697 -18.59 -23.71 -17.83
CA VAL A 697 -17.67 -23.24 -18.89
C VAL A 697 -16.99 -24.44 -19.55
N ARG A 698 -16.64 -24.31 -20.84
CA ARG A 698 -15.90 -25.36 -21.57
C ARG A 698 -14.39 -25.10 -21.60
N PRO A 699 -13.55 -26.15 -21.47
CA PRO A 699 -12.11 -26.00 -21.60
C PRO A 699 -11.66 -25.70 -23.04
N HIS A 700 -10.53 -25.00 -23.15
CA HIS A 700 -9.80 -24.80 -24.39
C HIS A 700 -9.32 -26.15 -25.00
N PRO A 701 -9.11 -26.21 -26.34
CA PRO A 701 -8.62 -27.39 -27.05
C PRO A 701 -7.46 -28.19 -26.39
N PRO A 702 -6.37 -27.56 -25.89
CA PRO A 702 -5.27 -28.31 -25.25
C PRO A 702 -5.71 -29.13 -24.04
N LEU A 703 -6.65 -28.63 -23.22
CA LEU A 703 -7.15 -29.34 -22.04
C LEU A 703 -8.06 -30.51 -22.44
N ILE A 704 -8.87 -30.34 -23.49
CA ILE A 704 -9.67 -31.41 -24.08
C ILE A 704 -8.75 -32.51 -24.64
N ARG A 705 -7.64 -32.14 -25.30
CA ARG A 705 -6.61 -33.08 -25.77
C ARG A 705 -5.92 -33.78 -24.60
N ALA A 706 -5.53 -33.07 -23.54
CA ALA A 706 -4.93 -33.66 -22.34
C ALA A 706 -5.86 -34.71 -21.69
N MET A 707 -7.15 -34.42 -21.55
CA MET A 707 -8.13 -35.38 -21.03
C MET A 707 -8.28 -36.62 -21.91
N LYS A 708 -8.26 -36.46 -23.25
CA LYS A 708 -8.25 -37.59 -24.20
C LYS A 708 -6.98 -38.45 -24.05
N ILE A 709 -5.81 -37.84 -23.88
CA ILE A 709 -4.53 -38.53 -23.67
C ILE A 709 -4.59 -39.33 -22.36
N VAL A 710 -4.99 -38.72 -21.23
CA VAL A 710 -5.10 -39.42 -19.94
C VAL A 710 -6.10 -40.57 -20.01
N LYS A 711 -7.28 -40.36 -20.64
CA LYS A 711 -8.27 -41.43 -20.85
C LYS A 711 -7.67 -42.61 -21.61
N ALA A 712 -7.04 -42.36 -22.76
CA ALA A 712 -6.46 -43.41 -23.59
C ALA A 712 -5.28 -44.12 -22.90
N ALA A 713 -4.47 -43.40 -22.12
CA ALA A 713 -3.39 -43.95 -21.31
C ALA A 713 -3.92 -44.92 -20.24
N LEU A 714 -4.94 -44.52 -19.49
CA LEU A 714 -5.55 -45.34 -18.44
C LEU A 714 -6.29 -46.56 -18.98
N GLU A 715 -7.06 -46.40 -20.07
CA GLU A 715 -7.73 -47.53 -20.75
C GLU A 715 -6.70 -48.55 -21.26
N LYS A 716 -5.57 -48.09 -21.81
CA LYS A 716 -4.45 -48.94 -22.26
C LYS A 716 -3.67 -49.60 -21.12
N ALA A 717 -3.64 -48.98 -19.93
CA ALA A 717 -3.11 -49.56 -18.70
C ALA A 717 -4.09 -50.58 -18.06
N GLY A 718 -5.30 -50.75 -18.61
CA GLY A 718 -6.30 -51.71 -18.15
C GLY A 718 -7.27 -51.15 -17.11
N HIS A 719 -7.24 -49.85 -16.82
CA HIS A 719 -8.24 -49.18 -16.01
C HIS A 719 -9.50 -48.89 -16.81
N LYS A 720 -10.63 -48.70 -16.12
CA LYS A 720 -11.85 -48.22 -16.76
C LYS A 720 -11.92 -46.70 -16.67
N VAL A 721 -12.40 -46.07 -17.72
CA VAL A 721 -12.70 -44.63 -17.72
C VAL A 721 -14.16 -44.43 -18.16
N ILE A 722 -14.91 -43.64 -17.39
CA ILE A 722 -16.29 -43.24 -17.70
C ILE A 722 -16.41 -41.72 -17.73
N ASP A 723 -17.50 -41.19 -18.29
CA ASP A 723 -17.73 -39.74 -18.30
C ASP A 723 -18.38 -39.31 -16.97
N TRP A 724 -17.87 -38.25 -16.34
CA TRP A 724 -18.51 -37.64 -15.16
C TRP A 724 -19.73 -36.83 -15.59
N GLU A 725 -20.85 -37.02 -14.88
CA GLU A 725 -22.06 -36.21 -15.06
C GLU A 725 -22.00 -35.05 -14.07
N CYS A 726 -21.98 -33.81 -14.55
CA CYS A 726 -21.86 -32.63 -13.70
C CYS A 726 -23.11 -32.43 -12.82
N HIS A 727 -22.93 -32.19 -11.51
CA HIS A 727 -24.02 -32.18 -10.54
C HIS A 727 -24.02 -30.90 -9.71
N ARG A 728 -24.92 -29.97 -10.06
CA ARG A 728 -25.17 -28.71 -9.33
C ARG A 728 -23.94 -27.81 -9.14
N HIS A 729 -22.93 -27.92 -10.02
CA HIS A 729 -21.67 -27.19 -9.89
C HIS A 729 -21.84 -25.65 -9.81
N LEU A 730 -22.79 -25.08 -10.57
CA LEU A 730 -23.10 -23.64 -10.51
C LEU A 730 -23.68 -23.21 -9.15
N GLU A 731 -24.48 -24.05 -8.50
CA GLU A 731 -25.04 -23.78 -7.17
C GLU A 731 -23.94 -23.89 -6.11
N ILE A 732 -23.05 -24.89 -6.22
CA ILE A 732 -21.84 -25.04 -5.40
C ILE A 732 -20.96 -23.80 -5.51
N TYR A 733 -20.69 -23.33 -6.73
CA TYR A 733 -19.89 -22.13 -6.98
C TYR A 733 -20.53 -20.89 -6.35
N LYS A 734 -21.82 -20.63 -6.61
CA LYS A 734 -22.53 -19.47 -6.06
C LYS A 734 -22.54 -19.47 -4.53
N ASN A 735 -22.75 -20.62 -3.89
CA ASN A 735 -22.68 -20.74 -2.44
C ASN A 735 -21.26 -20.42 -1.91
N ALA A 736 -20.22 -20.94 -2.55
CA ALA A 736 -18.83 -20.71 -2.15
C ALA A 736 -18.40 -19.24 -2.31
N GLU A 737 -18.66 -18.64 -3.46
CA GLU A 737 -18.35 -17.22 -3.71
C GLU A 737 -19.15 -16.29 -2.77
N SER A 738 -20.41 -16.63 -2.45
CA SER A 738 -21.21 -15.89 -1.44
C SER A 738 -20.61 -15.99 -0.03
N ILE A 739 -19.99 -17.13 0.29
CA ILE A 739 -19.27 -17.33 1.56
C ILE A 739 -17.95 -16.53 1.58
N PHE A 740 -17.22 -16.46 0.47
CA PHE A 740 -16.00 -15.65 0.37
C PHE A 740 -16.29 -14.15 0.45
N ALA A 741 -17.39 -13.69 -0.17
CA ALA A 741 -17.81 -12.29 -0.15
C ALA A 741 -18.57 -11.88 1.13
N ALA A 742 -18.73 -12.76 2.12
CA ALA A 742 -19.64 -12.56 3.25
C ALA A 742 -19.28 -11.35 4.15
N ASP A 743 -18.01 -10.95 4.20
CA ASP A 743 -17.55 -9.78 4.96
C ASP A 743 -17.65 -8.45 4.18
N GLY A 744 -18.10 -8.48 2.91
CA GLY A 744 -18.14 -7.30 2.05
C GLY A 744 -16.75 -6.75 1.66
N ASN A 745 -15.70 -7.57 1.72
CA ASN A 745 -14.28 -7.18 1.62
C ASN A 745 -13.83 -6.23 2.74
N HIS A 746 -14.44 -6.29 3.92
CA HIS A 746 -14.09 -5.44 5.06
C HIS A 746 -12.67 -5.71 5.55
N ASP A 747 -12.25 -6.97 5.64
CA ASP A 747 -10.90 -7.40 6.03
C ASP A 747 -9.84 -6.75 5.13
N TYR A 748 -10.03 -6.82 3.81
CA TYR A 748 -9.06 -6.29 2.84
C TYR A 748 -8.96 -4.76 2.94
N LYS A 749 -10.12 -4.09 3.09
CA LYS A 749 -10.19 -2.62 3.25
C LYS A 749 -9.54 -2.17 4.56
N ALA A 750 -9.76 -2.91 5.65
CA ALA A 750 -9.20 -2.61 6.96
C ALA A 750 -7.68 -2.77 6.98
N GLU A 751 -7.15 -3.81 6.33
CA GLU A 751 -5.70 -4.04 6.23
C GLU A 751 -5.03 -2.94 5.38
N CYS A 752 -5.57 -2.67 4.18
CA CYS A 752 -5.06 -1.62 3.29
C CYS A 752 -5.11 -0.22 3.95
N ALA A 753 -6.11 0.06 4.78
CA ALA A 753 -6.24 1.33 5.48
C ALA A 753 -5.12 1.60 6.51
N LYS A 754 -4.40 0.58 6.99
CA LYS A 754 -3.26 0.75 7.91
C LYS A 754 -2.06 1.43 7.25
N SER A 755 -1.80 1.10 5.99
CA SER A 755 -0.70 1.65 5.17
C SER A 755 -1.15 2.82 4.28
N GLY A 756 -2.45 2.91 4.00
CA GLY A 756 -3.02 3.81 3.00
C GLY A 756 -2.88 3.30 1.55
N GLU A 757 -2.47 2.05 1.36
CA GLU A 757 -2.40 1.43 0.03
C GLU A 757 -3.80 1.28 -0.60
N PRO A 758 -3.94 1.42 -1.93
CA PRO A 758 -5.18 1.08 -2.59
C PRO A 758 -5.38 -0.44 -2.62
N LEU A 759 -6.63 -0.86 -2.49
CA LEU A 759 -7.03 -2.23 -2.79
C LEU A 759 -7.01 -2.45 -4.30
N ILE A 760 -6.27 -3.45 -4.77
CA ILE A 760 -6.20 -3.88 -6.17
C ILE A 760 -7.57 -4.39 -6.62
N LYS A 761 -8.05 -3.87 -7.76
CA LYS A 761 -9.35 -4.21 -8.35
C LYS A 761 -9.26 -4.92 -9.69
N SER A 762 -8.06 -5.06 -10.23
CA SER A 762 -7.79 -5.67 -11.53
C SER A 762 -6.35 -6.19 -11.55
N MET A 763 -6.12 -7.31 -12.23
CA MET A 763 -4.79 -7.87 -12.46
C MET A 763 -4.19 -7.44 -13.81
N VAL A 764 -4.93 -6.66 -14.61
CA VAL A 764 -4.45 -6.07 -15.87
C VAL A 764 -3.25 -5.15 -15.60
N PRO A 765 -2.15 -5.23 -16.38
CA PRO A 765 -1.04 -4.30 -16.28
C PRO A 765 -1.47 -2.86 -16.58
N SER A 766 -0.95 -1.91 -15.81
CA SER A 766 -1.01 -0.49 -16.13
C SER A 766 -0.16 -0.17 -17.36
N HIS A 767 -0.46 0.92 -18.08
CA HIS A 767 0.28 1.32 -19.29
C HIS A 767 1.77 1.62 -19.04
N ASP A 768 2.14 1.88 -17.78
CA ASP A 768 3.52 2.18 -17.37
C ASP A 768 4.31 0.93 -16.91
N GLU A 769 3.68 -0.25 -16.83
CA GLU A 769 4.39 -1.51 -16.56
C GLU A 769 5.08 -2.01 -17.85
N GLU A 770 6.42 -2.08 -17.87
CA GLU A 770 7.20 -2.76 -18.93
C GLU A 770 7.04 -4.30 -18.88
N VAL A 771 5.81 -4.80 -18.88
CA VAL A 771 5.51 -6.17 -19.37
C VAL A 771 5.72 -6.17 -20.88
N ALA A 772 6.05 -7.32 -21.47
CA ALA A 772 6.13 -7.47 -22.94
C ALA A 772 4.73 -7.42 -23.58
N ALA A 773 4.14 -6.23 -23.59
CA ALA A 773 2.79 -5.92 -24.04
C ALA A 773 2.71 -5.82 -25.57
N GLY A 774 2.70 -6.98 -26.23
CA GLY A 774 2.34 -7.11 -27.64
C GLY A 774 0.84 -7.28 -27.89
N TYR A 775 -0.01 -7.04 -26.87
CA TYR A 775 -1.42 -7.44 -26.89
C TYR A 775 -2.31 -6.36 -26.25
N GLU A 776 -3.14 -5.70 -27.07
CA GLU A 776 -4.21 -4.81 -26.62
C GLU A 776 -5.52 -5.61 -26.54
N TYR A 777 -5.95 -5.96 -25.32
CA TYR A 777 -7.23 -6.61 -25.07
C TYR A 777 -7.93 -5.96 -23.89
N GLU A 778 -9.11 -5.38 -24.13
CA GLU A 778 -9.97 -4.86 -23.06
C GLU A 778 -10.65 -6.05 -22.35
N PRO A 779 -10.40 -6.27 -21.05
CA PRO A 779 -11.04 -7.37 -20.35
C PRO A 779 -12.53 -7.08 -20.14
N PRO A 780 -13.41 -8.08 -20.28
CA PRO A 780 -14.77 -7.98 -19.74
C PRO A 780 -14.71 -7.76 -18.21
N MET A 781 -15.74 -7.16 -17.64
CA MET A 781 -15.82 -6.94 -16.18
C MET A 781 -15.62 -8.24 -15.40
N SER A 782 -15.10 -8.15 -14.17
CA SER A 782 -14.73 -9.33 -13.37
C SER A 782 -15.88 -10.33 -13.26
N MET A 783 -15.64 -11.58 -13.69
CA MET A 783 -16.73 -12.56 -13.90
C MET A 783 -17.53 -12.86 -12.62
N VAL A 784 -16.89 -12.76 -11.44
CA VAL A 784 -17.55 -12.85 -10.12
C VAL A 784 -18.71 -11.86 -9.96
N LYS A 785 -18.59 -10.63 -10.48
CA LYS A 785 -19.66 -9.62 -10.43
C LYS A 785 -20.89 -10.01 -11.24
N THR A 786 -20.76 -10.89 -12.22
CA THR A 786 -21.86 -11.28 -13.12
C THR A 786 -22.68 -12.45 -12.57
N PHE A 787 -22.06 -13.38 -11.84
CA PHE A 787 -22.79 -14.51 -11.24
C PHE A 787 -23.50 -14.19 -9.92
N LEU A 788 -22.99 -13.25 -9.14
CA LEU A 788 -23.55 -12.85 -7.84
C LEU A 788 -24.20 -11.46 -7.83
N GLY A 789 -23.94 -10.62 -8.85
CA GLY A 789 -24.25 -9.19 -8.81
C GLY A 789 -23.20 -8.39 -8.04
N ASP A 790 -23.54 -7.17 -7.63
CA ASP A 790 -22.72 -6.43 -6.67
C ASP A 790 -22.76 -7.15 -5.31
N PRO A 791 -21.61 -7.51 -4.71
CA PRO A 791 -21.59 -8.21 -3.44
C PRO A 791 -22.23 -7.35 -2.33
N PRO A 792 -23.00 -7.94 -1.40
CA PRO A 792 -23.59 -7.20 -0.30
C PRO A 792 -22.51 -6.50 0.55
N GLU A 793 -22.82 -5.33 1.11
CA GLU A 793 -21.86 -4.60 1.96
C GLU A 793 -21.41 -5.41 3.20
N HIS A 794 -22.24 -6.34 3.64
CA HIS A 794 -21.97 -7.36 4.65
C HIS A 794 -23.12 -8.39 4.64
N VAL A 795 -22.82 -9.64 4.95
CA VAL A 795 -23.80 -10.71 5.20
C VAL A 795 -23.95 -10.87 6.71
N SER A 796 -25.17 -10.91 7.25
CA SER A 796 -25.36 -11.13 8.69
C SER A 796 -24.96 -12.55 9.10
N ALA A 797 -24.63 -12.75 10.37
CA ALA A 797 -24.30 -14.08 10.89
C ALA A 797 -25.41 -15.12 10.63
N TYR A 798 -26.68 -14.70 10.65
CA TYR A 798 -27.82 -15.57 10.34
C TYR A 798 -27.88 -15.96 8.86
N GLU A 799 -27.64 -15.03 7.93
CA GLU A 799 -27.56 -15.33 6.50
C GLU A 799 -26.34 -16.21 6.18
N LEU A 800 -25.20 -16.00 6.85
CA LEU A 800 -24.03 -16.87 6.72
C LEU A 800 -24.34 -18.30 7.21
N PHE A 801 -25.09 -18.47 8.30
CA PHE A 801 -25.56 -19.80 8.72
C PHE A 801 -26.51 -20.44 7.71
N LYS A 802 -27.28 -19.66 6.93
CA LYS A 802 -28.08 -20.18 5.82
C LYS A 802 -27.21 -20.65 4.65
N LEU A 803 -26.14 -19.93 4.32
CA LEU A 803 -25.14 -20.42 3.37
C LEU A 803 -24.45 -21.70 3.87
N HIS A 804 -24.24 -21.86 5.17
CA HIS A 804 -23.68 -23.10 5.75
C HIS A 804 -24.64 -24.29 5.66
N GLU A 805 -25.94 -24.07 5.89
CA GLU A 805 -27.00 -25.06 5.72
C GLU A 805 -27.06 -25.52 4.26
N GLU A 806 -27.12 -24.58 3.31
CA GLU A 806 -27.09 -24.86 1.87
C GLU A 806 -25.82 -25.63 1.44
N LYS A 807 -24.64 -25.18 1.88
CA LYS A 807 -23.36 -25.85 1.59
C LYS A 807 -23.36 -27.31 2.04
N ARG A 808 -23.97 -27.61 3.19
CA ARG A 808 -24.07 -28.98 3.73
C ARG A 808 -24.97 -29.85 2.84
N GLU A 809 -26.12 -29.33 2.41
CA GLU A 809 -27.02 -30.04 1.49
C GLU A 809 -26.38 -30.25 0.11
N LEU A 810 -25.64 -29.26 -0.40
CA LEU A 810 -24.86 -29.38 -1.63
C LEU A 810 -23.78 -30.48 -1.52
N ARG A 811 -22.99 -30.48 -0.43
CA ARG A 811 -22.00 -31.56 -0.14
C ARG A 811 -22.65 -32.94 -0.09
N LYS A 812 -23.77 -33.08 0.64
CA LYS A 812 -24.50 -34.36 0.74
C LYS A 812 -25.03 -34.81 -0.63
N SER A 813 -25.58 -33.88 -1.40
CA SER A 813 -26.12 -34.15 -2.74
C SER A 813 -25.02 -34.58 -3.73
N HIS A 814 -23.84 -33.96 -3.68
CA HIS A 814 -22.70 -34.34 -4.52
C HIS A 814 -22.08 -35.69 -4.11
N LEU A 815 -21.98 -35.98 -2.81
CA LEU A 815 -21.59 -37.31 -2.32
C LEU A 815 -22.57 -38.40 -2.78
N ASP A 816 -23.89 -38.16 -2.69
CA ASP A 816 -24.88 -39.13 -3.17
C ASP A 816 -24.79 -39.36 -4.68
N HIS A 817 -24.42 -38.34 -5.45
CA HIS A 817 -24.15 -38.47 -6.88
C HIS A 817 -22.90 -39.30 -7.15
N TRP A 818 -21.80 -39.02 -6.46
CA TRP A 818 -20.57 -39.83 -6.51
C TRP A 818 -20.87 -41.31 -6.21
N GLN A 819 -21.55 -41.59 -5.10
CA GLN A 819 -21.84 -42.96 -4.66
C GLN A 819 -22.72 -43.73 -5.66
N LYS A 820 -23.67 -43.08 -6.36
CA LYS A 820 -24.50 -43.72 -7.40
C LYS A 820 -23.70 -44.23 -8.60
N THR A 821 -22.49 -43.71 -8.84
CA THR A 821 -21.64 -44.16 -9.97
C THR A 821 -21.24 -45.63 -9.88
N VAL A 822 -21.40 -46.31 -8.73
CA VAL A 822 -21.21 -47.76 -8.58
C VAL A 822 -22.01 -48.59 -9.61
N SER A 823 -23.15 -48.07 -10.05
CA SER A 823 -23.98 -48.66 -11.11
C SER A 823 -23.33 -48.62 -12.51
N ARG A 824 -22.32 -47.77 -12.71
CA ARG A 824 -21.64 -47.49 -13.98
C ARG A 824 -20.18 -47.99 -14.00
N THR A 825 -19.52 -48.09 -12.84
CA THR A 825 -18.11 -48.52 -12.75
C THR A 825 -17.90 -49.99 -13.09
N GLY A 826 -18.74 -50.90 -12.59
CA GLY A 826 -18.49 -52.34 -12.69
C GLY A 826 -17.33 -52.85 -11.81
N THR A 827 -16.72 -51.99 -10.99
CA THR A 827 -15.69 -52.37 -10.00
C THR A 827 -16.30 -52.90 -8.69
N GLY A 828 -17.62 -52.78 -8.53
CA GLY A 828 -18.34 -53.00 -7.26
C GLY A 828 -18.25 -51.83 -6.29
N ARG A 829 -17.56 -50.74 -6.66
CA ARG A 829 -17.37 -49.50 -5.89
C ARG A 829 -17.82 -48.29 -6.72
N PRO A 830 -18.03 -47.11 -6.13
CA PRO A 830 -18.11 -45.85 -6.88
C PRO A 830 -16.86 -45.61 -7.74
N VAL A 831 -16.85 -44.52 -8.52
CA VAL A 831 -15.63 -44.06 -9.20
C VAL A 831 -14.54 -43.76 -8.16
N ASP A 832 -13.32 -44.18 -8.47
CA ASP A 832 -12.20 -44.09 -7.55
C ASP A 832 -11.63 -42.66 -7.52
N ALA A 833 -11.62 -41.95 -8.66
CA ALA A 833 -11.29 -40.53 -8.74
C ALA A 833 -11.87 -39.86 -10.00
N ILE A 834 -11.99 -38.52 -9.99
CA ILE A 834 -12.40 -37.71 -11.14
C ILE A 834 -11.19 -36.97 -11.72
N ILE A 835 -10.95 -37.13 -13.01
CA ILE A 835 -10.01 -36.34 -13.82
C ILE A 835 -10.74 -35.12 -14.35
N SER A 836 -10.17 -33.93 -14.14
CA SER A 836 -10.76 -32.65 -14.52
C SER A 836 -9.66 -31.65 -14.89
N PRO A 837 -9.93 -30.63 -15.72
CA PRO A 837 -9.11 -29.42 -15.76
C PRO A 837 -9.10 -28.73 -14.39
N ALA A 838 -8.04 -27.98 -14.07
CA ALA A 838 -8.00 -27.10 -12.89
C ALA A 838 -8.61 -25.72 -13.18
N VAL A 839 -8.53 -25.27 -14.45
CA VAL A 839 -9.20 -24.09 -15.03
C VAL A 839 -9.48 -24.41 -16.50
N ALA A 840 -10.30 -23.60 -17.17
CA ALA A 840 -10.74 -23.78 -18.55
C ALA A 840 -9.68 -23.47 -19.63
N TYR A 841 -8.46 -23.06 -19.25
CA TYR A 841 -7.40 -22.64 -20.17
C TYR A 841 -6.00 -22.93 -19.61
N THR A 842 -4.94 -22.72 -20.40
CA THR A 842 -3.54 -22.75 -19.92
C THR A 842 -3.13 -21.39 -19.35
N ALA A 843 -1.85 -21.13 -19.08
CA ALA A 843 -1.40 -19.79 -18.65
C ALA A 843 -1.91 -18.71 -19.62
N VAL A 844 -2.57 -17.68 -19.12
CA VAL A 844 -3.22 -16.60 -19.90
C VAL A 844 -2.51 -15.25 -19.71
N PRO A 845 -2.71 -14.26 -20.60
CA PRO A 845 -2.23 -12.91 -20.39
C PRO A 845 -2.71 -12.31 -19.06
N HIS A 846 -1.94 -11.38 -18.52
CA HIS A 846 -2.23 -10.74 -17.25
C HIS A 846 -3.56 -9.96 -17.24
N GLY A 847 -4.36 -10.17 -16.20
CA GLY A 847 -5.71 -9.64 -16.07
C GLY A 847 -6.80 -10.59 -16.59
N LEU A 848 -6.43 -11.69 -17.26
CA LEU A 848 -7.37 -12.61 -17.90
C LEU A 848 -7.52 -13.95 -17.17
N ASN A 849 -6.75 -14.22 -16.09
CA ASN A 849 -7.05 -15.40 -15.27
C ASN A 849 -8.21 -15.10 -14.32
N THR A 850 -9.39 -15.52 -14.76
CA THR A 850 -10.68 -15.07 -14.26
C THR A 850 -11.63 -16.22 -13.86
N ASP A 851 -11.34 -17.46 -14.30
CA ASP A 851 -11.96 -18.73 -13.92
C ASP A 851 -11.43 -19.29 -12.59
N SER A 852 -12.37 -19.71 -11.72
CA SER A 852 -12.14 -20.59 -10.56
C SER A 852 -13.20 -21.69 -10.43
N PHE A 853 -14.10 -21.88 -11.40
CA PHE A 853 -15.24 -22.79 -11.34
C PHE A 853 -14.83 -24.24 -11.04
N TYR A 854 -13.80 -24.72 -11.73
CA TYR A 854 -13.25 -26.06 -11.57
C TYR A 854 -12.56 -26.29 -10.22
N THR A 855 -11.84 -25.28 -9.72
CA THR A 855 -11.09 -25.40 -8.46
C THR A 855 -11.99 -25.23 -7.24
N THR A 856 -12.88 -24.24 -7.27
CA THR A 856 -13.83 -23.89 -6.20
C THR A 856 -14.77 -25.05 -5.87
N LEU A 857 -15.13 -25.92 -6.83
CA LEU A 857 -15.84 -27.18 -6.55
C LEU A 857 -15.12 -28.00 -5.47
N CYS A 858 -13.83 -28.26 -5.65
CA CYS A 858 -13.05 -29.09 -4.73
C CYS A 858 -12.90 -28.42 -3.36
N ASN A 859 -12.73 -27.08 -3.32
CA ASN A 859 -12.69 -26.32 -2.07
C ASN A 859 -14.03 -26.39 -1.34
N ALA A 860 -15.12 -26.02 -2.01
CA ALA A 860 -16.47 -26.03 -1.44
C ALA A 860 -16.88 -27.41 -0.92
N MET A 861 -16.46 -28.49 -1.57
CA MET A 861 -16.74 -29.87 -1.15
C MET A 861 -15.76 -30.43 -0.10
N ASP A 862 -14.61 -29.79 0.13
CA ASP A 862 -13.48 -30.31 0.93
C ASP A 862 -12.89 -31.63 0.40
N TYR A 863 -12.77 -31.72 -0.93
CA TYR A 863 -12.20 -32.88 -1.60
C TYR A 863 -10.68 -32.83 -1.65
N THR A 864 -10.03 -33.98 -1.50
CA THR A 864 -8.60 -34.12 -1.77
C THR A 864 -8.34 -33.91 -3.26
N THR A 865 -7.27 -33.21 -3.64
CA THR A 865 -7.02 -32.94 -5.06
C THR A 865 -5.54 -32.82 -5.40
N SER A 866 -5.07 -33.71 -6.26
CA SER A 866 -3.72 -33.69 -6.83
C SER A 866 -3.76 -33.01 -8.20
N ALA A 867 -2.79 -32.14 -8.54
CA ALA A 867 -2.62 -31.68 -9.92
C ALA A 867 -1.31 -32.20 -10.50
N PHE A 868 -1.29 -32.46 -11.81
CA PHE A 868 -0.20 -33.12 -12.52
C PHE A 868 -0.09 -32.61 -13.98
N PRO A 869 1.14 -32.49 -14.53
CA PRO A 869 1.36 -32.12 -15.93
C PRO A 869 1.02 -33.28 -16.88
N VAL A 870 0.48 -32.98 -18.06
CA VAL A 870 0.10 -33.98 -19.08
C VAL A 870 0.86 -33.78 -20.38
N THR A 871 0.82 -32.58 -20.95
CA THR A 871 1.38 -32.24 -22.27
C THR A 871 1.75 -30.75 -22.31
N PHE A 872 2.29 -30.28 -23.43
CA PHE A 872 2.36 -28.86 -23.78
C PHE A 872 1.33 -28.54 -24.86
N VAL A 873 0.97 -27.27 -25.00
CA VAL A 873 0.16 -26.76 -26.12
C VAL A 873 0.91 -26.95 -27.42
N ASP A 874 0.22 -27.42 -28.45
CA ASP A 874 0.72 -27.56 -29.81
C ASP A 874 -0.25 -26.86 -30.77
N PRO A 875 0.09 -25.69 -31.35
CA PRO A 875 -0.80 -24.93 -32.20
C PRO A 875 -1.29 -25.67 -33.46
N THR A 876 -0.66 -26.79 -33.84
CA THR A 876 -1.05 -27.63 -34.98
C THR A 876 -2.10 -28.68 -34.61
N LEU A 877 -2.14 -29.10 -33.34
CA LEU A 877 -3.11 -30.07 -32.81
C LEU A 877 -4.28 -29.37 -32.09
N ASP A 878 -3.98 -28.26 -31.42
CA ASP A 878 -4.90 -27.49 -30.59
C ASP A 878 -5.52 -26.34 -31.39
N VAL A 879 -6.13 -26.65 -32.53
CA VAL A 879 -6.84 -25.65 -33.33
C VAL A 879 -8.14 -25.20 -32.63
N PRO A 880 -8.56 -23.93 -32.77
CA PRO A 880 -9.84 -23.46 -32.24
C PRO A 880 -11.00 -24.36 -32.67
N HIS A 881 -11.92 -24.63 -31.74
CA HIS A 881 -13.13 -25.40 -32.04
C HIS A 881 -14.21 -24.50 -32.63
N GLU A 882 -15.13 -25.07 -33.42
CA GLU A 882 -16.34 -24.37 -33.87
C GLU A 882 -17.15 -23.86 -32.66
N PRO A 883 -17.82 -22.69 -32.75
CA PRO A 883 -18.62 -22.16 -31.66
C PRO A 883 -19.72 -23.13 -31.21
N HIS A 884 -19.94 -23.22 -29.91
CA HIS A 884 -21.02 -24.01 -29.31
C HIS A 884 -22.16 -23.14 -28.78
N GLU A 885 -23.28 -23.78 -28.40
CA GLU A 885 -24.31 -23.13 -27.60
C GLU A 885 -23.75 -22.88 -26.18
N PHE A 886 -23.32 -21.64 -25.93
CA PHE A 886 -22.67 -21.26 -24.68
C PHE A 886 -23.60 -21.38 -23.48
N TYR A 887 -23.11 -21.92 -22.37
CA TYR A 887 -23.88 -22.08 -21.13
C TYR A 887 -24.27 -20.73 -20.48
N ASN A 888 -23.44 -19.71 -20.67
CA ASN A 888 -23.53 -18.35 -20.12
C ASN A 888 -22.53 -17.43 -20.86
N HIS A 889 -22.38 -16.17 -20.43
CA HIS A 889 -21.42 -15.26 -21.06
C HIS A 889 -19.97 -15.51 -20.62
N GLU A 890 -19.70 -16.14 -19.47
CA GLU A 890 -18.35 -16.55 -19.08
C GLU A 890 -17.80 -17.65 -20.02
N ASP A 891 -18.61 -18.65 -20.35
CA ASP A 891 -18.29 -19.71 -21.32
C ASP A 891 -17.99 -19.13 -22.70
N LYS A 892 -18.75 -18.11 -23.12
CA LYS A 892 -18.48 -17.35 -24.35
C LYS A 892 -17.17 -16.57 -24.26
N ALA A 893 -16.92 -15.84 -23.17
CA ALA A 893 -15.70 -15.04 -23.00
C ALA A 893 -14.44 -15.92 -22.94
N ILE A 894 -14.52 -17.10 -22.31
CA ILE A 894 -13.44 -18.09 -22.28
C ILE A 894 -13.23 -18.67 -23.68
N TYR A 895 -14.29 -19.01 -24.41
CA TYR A 895 -14.16 -19.47 -25.80
C TYR A 895 -13.49 -18.42 -26.70
N GLU A 896 -13.89 -17.15 -26.60
CA GLU A 896 -13.34 -16.04 -27.39
C GLU A 896 -11.89 -15.67 -27.03
N LEU A 897 -11.37 -16.13 -25.88
CA LEU A 897 -9.98 -15.93 -25.44
C LEU A 897 -8.97 -16.84 -26.17
N TYR A 898 -9.40 -17.88 -26.89
CA TYR A 898 -8.49 -18.91 -27.39
C TYR A 898 -7.82 -18.56 -28.74
N GLU A 899 -6.56 -18.11 -28.67
CA GLU A 899 -5.67 -17.96 -29.82
C GLU A 899 -4.47 -18.92 -29.73
N SER A 900 -4.45 -20.01 -30.51
CA SER A 900 -3.50 -21.12 -30.31
C SER A 900 -2.01 -20.72 -30.30
N HIS A 901 -1.63 -19.69 -31.05
CA HIS A 901 -0.24 -19.20 -31.12
C HIS A 901 0.21 -18.41 -29.87
N LEU A 902 -0.71 -17.82 -29.11
CA LEU A 902 -0.43 -17.09 -27.86
C LEU A 902 0.00 -18.05 -26.73
N PHE A 903 -0.51 -19.28 -26.78
CA PHE A 903 -0.31 -20.32 -25.79
C PHE A 903 0.77 -21.35 -26.17
N ASP A 904 1.47 -21.17 -27.30
CA ASP A 904 2.46 -22.13 -27.81
C ASP A 904 3.52 -22.51 -26.76
N GLY A 905 3.77 -23.82 -26.61
CA GLY A 905 4.72 -24.35 -25.63
C GLY A 905 4.31 -24.21 -24.15
N CYS A 906 3.15 -23.65 -23.82
CA CYS A 906 2.68 -23.59 -22.43
C CYS A 906 2.36 -24.99 -21.87
N PRO A 907 2.61 -25.24 -20.57
CA PRO A 907 2.20 -26.48 -19.92
C PRO A 907 0.68 -26.67 -19.92
N VAL A 908 0.27 -27.92 -20.06
CA VAL A 908 -1.12 -28.37 -19.95
C VAL A 908 -1.19 -29.42 -18.83
N GLY A 909 -1.69 -29.01 -17.68
CA GLY A 909 -1.93 -29.88 -16.53
C GLY A 909 -3.41 -30.15 -16.27
N LEU A 910 -3.69 -31.23 -15.56
CA LEU A 910 -5.02 -31.61 -15.08
C LEU A 910 -4.98 -31.81 -13.56
N GLN A 911 -6.16 -31.97 -12.95
CA GLN A 911 -6.34 -32.36 -11.56
C GLN A 911 -7.06 -33.71 -11.43
N LEU A 912 -6.65 -34.50 -10.43
CA LEU A 912 -7.25 -35.73 -9.97
C LEU A 912 -7.92 -35.45 -8.62
N ILE A 913 -9.24 -35.54 -8.59
CA ILE A 913 -10.09 -35.23 -7.43
C ILE A 913 -10.51 -36.55 -6.78
N GLY A 914 -10.36 -36.66 -5.47
CA GLY A 914 -10.90 -37.74 -4.63
C GLY A 914 -11.78 -37.22 -3.52
N MET A 915 -12.18 -38.08 -2.59
CA MET A 915 -13.02 -37.69 -1.46
C MET A 915 -12.20 -37.02 -0.35
N THR A 916 -12.88 -36.64 0.73
CA THR A 916 -12.30 -35.92 1.87
C THR A 916 -11.44 -36.87 2.71
N LEU A 917 -10.21 -36.46 3.05
CA LEU A 917 -9.20 -37.25 3.79
C LEU A 917 -8.65 -38.49 3.07
N GLU A 918 -8.59 -38.47 1.73
CA GLU A 918 -8.03 -39.51 0.86
C GLU A 918 -6.67 -39.08 0.23
N GLU A 919 -5.82 -38.36 0.98
CA GLU A 919 -4.52 -37.87 0.48
C GLU A 919 -3.58 -38.98 -0.01
N GLU A 920 -3.51 -40.09 0.71
CA GLU A 920 -2.61 -41.19 0.40
C GLU A 920 -3.12 -42.01 -0.80
N ALA A 921 -4.43 -42.26 -0.88
CA ALA A 921 -5.05 -42.91 -2.03
C ALA A 921 -4.93 -42.06 -3.31
N ILE A 922 -5.26 -40.77 -3.25
CA ILE A 922 -5.20 -39.89 -4.43
C ILE A 922 -3.77 -39.63 -4.88
N LEU A 923 -2.81 -39.57 -3.96
CA LEU A 923 -1.41 -39.53 -4.33
C LEU A 923 -0.98 -40.82 -5.03
N ARG A 924 -1.37 -42.00 -4.52
CA ARG A 924 -1.08 -43.28 -5.19
C ARG A 924 -1.76 -43.40 -6.56
N MET A 925 -3.00 -42.93 -6.70
CA MET A 925 -3.68 -42.89 -8.01
C MET A 925 -3.02 -41.90 -8.97
N THR A 926 -2.45 -40.80 -8.48
CA THR A 926 -1.64 -39.88 -9.31
C THR A 926 -0.42 -40.60 -9.87
N TYR A 927 0.26 -41.45 -9.08
CA TYR A 927 1.35 -42.30 -9.60
C TYR A 927 0.87 -43.24 -10.72
N ILE A 928 -0.30 -43.86 -10.56
CA ILE A 928 -0.88 -44.74 -11.59
C ILE A 928 -1.18 -43.96 -12.89
N VAL A 929 -1.71 -42.74 -12.78
CA VAL A 929 -1.95 -41.85 -13.92
C VAL A 929 -0.63 -41.45 -14.60
N ASP A 930 0.39 -41.11 -13.82
CA ASP A 930 1.69 -40.69 -14.34
C ASP A 930 2.44 -41.85 -15.03
N GLU A 931 2.49 -43.03 -14.40
CA GLU A 931 3.04 -44.26 -14.97
C GLU A 931 2.34 -44.61 -16.30
N ALA A 932 1.01 -44.47 -16.37
CA ALA A 932 0.24 -44.70 -17.60
C ALA A 932 0.58 -43.66 -18.69
N LEU A 933 0.72 -42.37 -18.33
CA LEU A 933 1.11 -41.30 -19.26
C LEU A 933 2.53 -41.49 -19.81
N GLN A 934 3.49 -41.88 -18.97
CA GLN A 934 4.86 -42.20 -19.41
C GLN A 934 4.86 -43.36 -20.42
N GLN A 935 4.13 -44.44 -20.12
CA GLN A 935 3.99 -45.60 -21.02
C GLN A 935 3.22 -45.29 -22.31
N TRP A 936 2.35 -44.28 -22.29
CA TRP A 936 1.65 -43.80 -23.49
C TRP A 936 2.63 -43.04 -24.40
N LYS A 937 3.31 -42.01 -23.88
CA LYS A 937 4.26 -41.16 -24.61
C LYS A 937 5.41 -41.97 -25.22
N ALA A 938 5.97 -42.93 -24.48
CA ALA A 938 7.06 -43.80 -24.93
C ALA A 938 6.69 -44.79 -26.07
N LYS A 939 5.44 -44.74 -26.57
CA LYS A 939 4.96 -45.52 -27.73
C LYS A 939 4.43 -44.64 -28.87
N GLU A 940 4.41 -43.32 -28.70
CA GLU A 940 4.12 -42.34 -29.75
C GLU A 940 5.42 -41.70 -30.30
N GLN A 941 6.53 -41.86 -29.59
CA GLN A 941 7.90 -41.64 -30.04
C GLN A 941 8.49 -42.94 -30.64
#